data_AF-A0A540N2X1-F1
#
_entry.id   AF-A0A540N2X1-F1
#
_cell.length_a   1.000
_cell.length_b   1.000
_cell.length_c   1.000
_cell.angle_alpha   90.00
_cell.angle_beta   90.00
_cell.angle_gamma   90.00
#
_symmetry.space_group_name_H-M   'P 1'
#
loop_
_entity.id
_entity.type
_entity.pdbx_description
1 polymer ?
#
loop_
_entity_poly.entity_id
_entity_poly.type
_entity_poly.pdbx_seq_one_letter_code
_entity_poly.pdbx_strand_id
1 'polypeptide(L)'
;MTSTLVRGLALRHPLFKPIGIGLDHSLTLWNFFKQLAFVGIPLSLSRNLVGVHQVSHWQIPPSMNMGSNSVVDMIEASSGVHFSGFHMDGLEQRQKVEQLTTSAHENMHKQPFVIGVAGGAASGKTTVCDMIIQQLHDQRVVLVNQDSFYHNLTEEELNCVHEYNFDHPDAFDTEKLLSSMDKLKHGQAVDIPNYDFRSYKNSVFPARRVNPSDVIILEGILAFHDPRVRELMNMKIFVDTDADVRLARRIRRDTVEKGRDIGQVLDQYSNFVKPAFDDFILPTKKYADIIIPRGGDNHIAVDLIVQHIRTKLGQHDLCKIYPNLYVIHSTFQIRGMHTLIRDSQTTKHDFIFYSDRLIRLVVEHGLGHLPFTEKQVITPTGSVYIGVDFCKRLCGVSIIRSGESMENALRACCKGIKIGKILIHREGDNGQQLIYEKLPNDISERHVLLLDPILGTGKSAAQAISLILEKGVPESNIIFLNLISAPQGVHMVCKRFPRIKIVTSEIESGLNEDFRVVPGMGEFGDRYFGTDDDDQVVEELIKNAKYIATPGKGILAADESTGTIGKRLSSINVENIESNRQALRELLFTSPNALPYLSGVILFEETLYQKSSDGKPFVEILQENNVIPGMVDKGTVELAGTNGETTTQGFDSLGARCAQYYKAGARFAKWRAVLKIGHTEPSELSIQQNAQGLARYAIICQENGLVPIVEPEILTDGDHDIKKCAAATEKVLAAVYKGLNEQHVLLEGTLLKPNMVTPGSDSPKVTPEVTAQYTVTALRRTVPAAVPGIVFLSGGQSEEQATLNLDAMNRLDVLKPWTLSFSFGRALQASTLKTWGGKKENVAKAQETFLTRCKANSDATLGKYSGGSAGGLASESLFVKGYKY
;
A
#
# COMPACT_ATOMS: atom_id res chain seq x y z
N MET A 1 79.14 25.69 20.81
CA MET A 1 79.70 25.77 19.45
C MET A 1 78.60 26.27 18.51
N THR A 2 78.86 27.25 17.64
CA THR A 2 77.99 27.72 16.50
C THR A 2 76.47 27.83 16.78
N SER A 3 75.83 28.95 17.20
CA SER A 3 75.93 30.41 16.96
C SER A 3 75.51 30.92 15.57
N THR A 4 74.78 32.03 15.30
CA THR A 4 73.80 32.94 16.00
C THR A 4 73.23 33.95 14.93
N LEU A 5 72.17 34.73 15.24
CA LEU A 5 71.59 35.95 14.56
C LEU A 5 70.50 35.74 13.47
N VAL A 6 69.28 36.37 13.46
CA VAL A 6 68.76 37.77 13.71
C VAL A 6 68.75 38.62 12.41
N ARG A 7 67.70 39.35 11.96
CA ARG A 7 66.46 40.01 12.50
C ARG A 7 65.35 40.04 11.39
N GLY A 8 64.08 40.47 11.52
CA GLY A 8 63.24 40.92 12.66
C GLY A 8 62.61 42.34 12.49
N LEU A 9 61.28 42.49 12.30
CA LEU A 9 60.54 43.77 12.28
C LEU A 9 59.16 43.67 13.00
N ALA A 10 58.71 44.77 13.61
CA ALA A 10 57.57 44.83 14.55
C ALA A 10 56.64 46.04 14.27
N LEU A 11 55.77 46.39 15.25
CA LEU A 11 54.77 47.49 15.34
C LEU A 11 53.32 46.98 15.15
N ARG A 12 52.31 47.28 16.00
CA ARG A 12 52.20 48.07 17.26
C ARG A 12 51.06 47.53 18.14
N HIS A 13 51.21 47.64 19.46
CA HIS A 13 50.14 47.58 20.50
C HIS A 13 49.44 48.99 20.56
N PRO A 14 48.35 49.31 21.34
CA PRO A 14 48.01 48.65 22.61
C PRO A 14 46.55 48.69 23.17
N LEU A 15 46.40 48.10 24.38
CA LEU A 15 45.33 48.26 25.40
C LEU A 15 43.95 47.59 25.09
N PHE A 16 43.17 47.03 26.04
CA PHE A 16 43.22 46.96 27.51
C PHE A 16 42.90 45.52 28.03
N LYS A 17 42.97 45.29 29.35
CA LYS A 17 42.89 43.97 30.05
C LYS A 17 41.62 43.89 31.00
N PRO A 18 41.42 42.93 31.93
CA PRO A 18 40.16 42.17 32.04
C PRO A 18 39.37 42.33 33.37
N ILE A 19 38.13 41.82 33.39
CA ILE A 19 37.30 41.36 34.55
C ILE A 19 36.32 40.32 33.94
N GLY A 20 35.85 39.22 34.57
CA GLY A 20 35.95 38.73 35.94
C GLY A 20 34.55 38.46 36.54
N ILE A 21 34.36 37.30 37.19
CA ILE A 21 33.20 36.91 38.05
C ILE A 21 31.94 36.35 37.33
N GLY A 22 31.66 35.07 37.61
CA GLY A 22 30.43 34.64 38.34
C GLY A 22 29.11 34.40 37.59
N LEU A 23 28.72 33.11 37.55
CA LEU A 23 27.36 32.57 37.81
C LEU A 23 26.13 33.45 37.53
N ASP A 24 25.26 33.01 36.60
CA ASP A 24 23.94 32.51 37.03
C ASP A 24 23.37 31.46 36.04
N HIS A 25 22.45 30.63 36.53
CA HIS A 25 21.70 29.64 35.76
C HIS A 25 20.47 30.26 35.08
N SER A 26 20.22 29.87 33.82
CA SER A 26 18.91 29.64 33.16
C SER A 26 18.88 30.11 31.70
N LEU A 27 17.97 29.54 30.91
CA LEU A 27 17.69 29.83 29.50
C LEU A 27 18.87 29.71 28.50
N THR A 28 19.22 28.47 28.11
CA THR A 28 19.67 28.17 26.73
C THR A 28 19.58 26.67 26.39
N LEU A 29 18.39 26.08 26.52
CA LEU A 29 18.11 24.70 26.06
C LEU A 29 16.87 24.61 25.15
N TRP A 30 16.49 25.73 24.53
CA TRP A 30 15.28 25.83 23.69
C TRP A 30 15.54 26.12 22.19
N ASN A 31 16.77 26.50 21.83
CA ASN A 31 17.13 26.85 20.45
C ASN A 31 17.95 25.78 19.70
N PHE A 32 18.24 24.62 20.32
CA PHE A 32 18.96 23.52 19.65
C PHE A 32 18.07 22.33 19.23
N PHE A 33 16.79 22.31 19.63
CA PHE A 33 15.85 21.21 19.36
C PHE A 33 14.79 21.54 18.28
N LYS A 34 15.01 22.57 17.47
CA LYS A 34 14.03 23.08 16.48
C LYS A 34 14.35 22.78 15.01
N GLN A 35 15.20 21.80 14.72
CA GLN A 35 15.57 21.42 13.35
C GLN A 35 15.48 19.93 12.98
N LEU A 36 15.03 19.05 13.89
CA LEU A 36 14.80 17.62 13.60
C LEU A 36 13.50 17.12 14.25
N ALA A 37 12.36 17.44 13.63
CA ALA A 37 11.06 16.84 13.94
C ALA A 37 10.11 16.93 12.73
N PHE A 38 10.16 15.95 11.83
CA PHE A 38 9.23 15.85 10.70
C PHE A 38 8.92 14.39 10.29
N VAL A 39 8.61 13.55 11.28
CA VAL A 39 7.85 12.30 11.08
C VAL A 39 6.85 12.15 12.22
N GLY A 40 5.57 12.24 11.92
CA GLY A 40 4.50 12.02 12.89
C GLY A 40 4.00 10.58 12.85
N ILE A 41 4.07 9.88 13.99
CA ILE A 41 3.32 8.65 14.26
C ILE A 41 2.61 8.88 15.61
N PRO A 42 1.28 8.71 15.70
CA PRO A 42 0.54 9.05 16.91
C PRO A 42 0.69 7.96 17.99
N LEU A 43 1.25 8.33 19.14
CA LEU A 43 1.14 7.56 20.38
C LEU A 43 -0.03 8.10 21.20
N SER A 44 -1.09 7.31 21.32
CA SER A 44 -2.25 7.63 22.14
C SER A 44 -1.90 7.52 23.63
N LEU A 45 -1.93 8.63 24.35
CA LEU A 45 -1.86 8.66 25.81
C LEU A 45 -3.17 9.23 26.37
N SER A 46 -4.00 8.32 26.87
CA SER A 46 -5.27 8.64 27.53
C SER A 46 -5.03 9.24 28.93
N ARG A 47 -5.81 10.27 29.28
CA ARG A 47 -6.02 10.68 30.67
C ARG A 47 -7.50 10.94 30.94
N ASN A 48 -8.06 10.04 31.74
CA ASN A 48 -9.19 10.15 32.66
C ASN A 48 -10.10 11.39 32.52
N LEU A 49 -11.35 11.13 32.14
CA LEU A 49 -12.51 11.84 32.68
C LEU A 49 -13.40 10.82 33.39
N VAL A 50 -13.70 11.10 34.66
CA VAL A 50 -14.57 10.27 35.50
C VAL A 50 -16.03 10.63 35.22
N GLY A 51 -16.84 9.66 34.85
CA GLY A 51 -18.28 9.81 34.63
C GLY A 51 -19.03 8.57 35.11
N VAL A 52 -19.87 8.73 36.13
CA VAL A 52 -20.65 7.67 36.77
C VAL A 52 -21.86 7.31 35.89
N HIS A 53 -22.15 6.01 35.71
CA HIS A 53 -23.49 5.36 35.70
C HIS A 53 -23.26 3.86 35.41
N GLN A 54 -23.45 2.97 36.39
CA GLN A 54 -24.70 2.32 36.82
C GLN A 54 -24.97 1.01 36.05
N VAL A 55 -24.90 -0.12 36.78
CA VAL A 55 -24.96 -1.49 36.26
C VAL A 55 -26.42 -1.96 36.12
N SER A 56 -26.74 -2.65 35.04
CA SER A 56 -27.96 -3.46 34.91
C SER A 56 -27.70 -4.79 34.20
N HIS A 57 -28.27 -5.88 34.73
CA HIS A 57 -28.17 -7.23 34.19
C HIS A 57 -29.15 -7.49 33.05
N TRP A 58 -28.72 -8.16 31.98
CA TRP A 58 -29.50 -9.09 31.13
C TRP A 58 -28.49 -10.07 30.49
N GLN A 59 -28.36 -11.32 30.96
CA GLN A 59 -29.12 -12.53 30.58
C GLN A 59 -28.91 -13.01 29.13
N ILE A 60 -28.44 -14.26 29.02
CA ILE A 60 -28.21 -15.02 27.78
C ILE A 60 -29.42 -15.94 27.52
N PRO A 61 -30.01 -15.95 26.30
CA PRO A 61 -30.95 -17.01 25.86
C PRO A 61 -30.22 -18.16 25.12
N PRO A 62 -30.84 -19.35 25.03
CA PRO A 62 -30.09 -20.61 24.85
C PRO A 62 -30.02 -21.17 23.42
N SER A 63 -29.09 -22.12 23.25
CA SER A 63 -28.98 -23.03 22.10
C SER A 63 -30.16 -24.00 21.97
N MET A 64 -30.55 -24.34 20.73
CA MET A 64 -31.43 -25.47 20.42
C MET A 64 -30.81 -26.39 19.35
N ASN A 65 -30.98 -27.70 19.55
CA ASN A 65 -30.47 -28.79 18.69
C ASN A 65 -31.37 -29.03 17.46
N MET A 66 -30.77 -29.53 16.37
CA MET A 66 -31.13 -30.71 15.54
C MET A 66 -30.16 -30.75 14.34
N GLY A 67 -29.69 -31.88 13.80
CA GLY A 67 -29.83 -33.28 14.17
C GLY A 67 -28.87 -34.15 13.34
N SER A 68 -28.58 -35.37 13.80
CA SER A 68 -27.66 -36.32 13.16
C SER A 68 -28.29 -37.07 11.98
N ASN A 69 -27.51 -37.41 10.96
CA ASN A 69 -27.74 -38.60 10.12
C ASN A 69 -26.44 -39.09 9.46
N SER A 70 -26.22 -40.41 9.49
CA SER A 70 -25.12 -41.11 8.83
C SER A 70 -25.64 -42.40 8.20
N VAL A 71 -25.51 -42.53 6.88
CA VAL A 71 -25.84 -43.68 6.03
C VAL A 71 -24.92 -43.48 4.80
N VAL A 72 -23.91 -44.28 4.44
CA VAL A 72 -23.65 -45.73 4.62
C VAL A 72 -24.88 -46.57 4.34
N ASP A 73 -25.33 -46.50 3.09
CA ASP A 73 -25.95 -47.60 2.33
C ASP A 73 -26.17 -47.12 0.89
N MET A 74 -25.41 -47.69 -0.05
CA MET A 74 -25.80 -48.00 -1.44
C MET A 74 -24.58 -48.45 -2.26
N ILE A 75 -24.24 -49.73 -2.14
CA ILE A 75 -23.53 -50.51 -3.15
C ILE A 75 -24.43 -51.70 -3.51
N GLU A 76 -24.29 -52.20 -4.74
CA GLU A 76 -25.02 -53.30 -5.42
C GLU A 76 -26.13 -52.85 -6.38
N ALA A 77 -26.34 -53.48 -7.55
CA ALA A 77 -25.47 -54.30 -8.41
C ALA A 77 -26.20 -54.54 -9.76
N SER A 78 -25.49 -54.58 -10.90
CA SER A 78 -25.84 -55.44 -12.06
C SER A 78 -24.83 -55.36 -13.24
N SER A 79 -24.28 -56.52 -13.61
CA SER A 79 -23.87 -57.01 -14.96
C SER A 79 -23.80 -56.04 -16.16
N GLY A 80 -22.83 -56.10 -17.09
CA GLY A 80 -21.74 -57.05 -17.44
C GLY A 80 -20.99 -56.47 -18.67
N VAL A 81 -19.86 -56.98 -19.17
CA VAL A 81 -19.64 -58.26 -19.88
C VAL A 81 -18.12 -58.60 -19.93
N HIS A 82 -17.79 -59.89 -20.02
CA HIS A 82 -16.45 -60.49 -20.10
C HIS A 82 -15.54 -60.04 -21.27
N PHE A 83 -14.21 -60.14 -21.05
CA PHE A 83 -13.40 -61.08 -21.86
C PHE A 83 -12.21 -61.69 -21.07
N SER A 84 -11.86 -62.93 -21.38
CA SER A 84 -10.74 -63.73 -20.84
C SER A 84 -9.38 -63.28 -21.41
N GLY A 85 -8.20 -63.59 -20.85
CA GLY A 85 -7.84 -64.54 -19.80
C GLY A 85 -7.06 -65.74 -20.37
N PHE A 86 -5.75 -65.87 -20.08
CA PHE A 86 -4.97 -67.10 -20.23
C PHE A 86 -3.73 -67.10 -19.31
N HIS A 87 -3.57 -68.18 -18.54
CA HIS A 87 -2.36 -68.56 -17.80
C HIS A 87 -1.44 -69.43 -18.67
N MET A 88 -0.14 -69.45 -18.38
CA MET A 88 0.62 -70.70 -18.16
C MET A 88 1.93 -70.43 -17.41
N ASP A 89 2.26 -71.29 -16.45
CA ASP A 89 3.44 -71.23 -15.58
C ASP A 89 4.71 -71.83 -16.22
N GLY A 90 5.89 -71.52 -15.67
CA GLY A 90 7.04 -72.43 -15.73
C GLY A 90 8.46 -71.85 -15.73
N LEU A 91 9.00 -71.59 -14.52
CA LEU A 91 10.41 -71.75 -14.15
C LEU A 91 11.51 -71.00 -14.96
N GLU A 92 12.13 -69.97 -14.37
CA GLU A 92 13.39 -70.14 -13.61
C GLU A 92 13.79 -68.86 -12.84
N GLN A 93 14.76 -68.99 -11.92
CA GLN A 93 15.03 -68.03 -10.85
C GLN A 93 16.05 -66.94 -11.22
N ARG A 94 15.79 -65.67 -10.84
CA ARG A 94 16.58 -64.87 -9.87
C ARG A 94 16.17 -63.38 -9.84
N GLN A 95 16.50 -62.72 -8.73
CA GLN A 95 16.31 -61.28 -8.43
C GLN A 95 14.86 -60.80 -8.24
N LYS A 96 14.36 -60.93 -7.01
CA LYS A 96 13.21 -60.17 -6.51
C LYS A 96 13.73 -58.85 -5.89
N VAL A 97 13.53 -57.74 -6.58
CA VAL A 97 13.54 -56.41 -5.97
C VAL A 97 12.09 -56.12 -5.58
N GLU A 98 11.79 -56.13 -4.28
CA GLU A 98 10.43 -55.83 -3.83
C GLU A 98 10.20 -54.32 -3.80
N GLN A 99 9.26 -53.86 -4.64
CA GLN A 99 8.65 -52.55 -4.51
C GLN A 99 7.86 -52.51 -3.20
N LEU A 100 8.31 -51.70 -2.25
CA LEU A 100 7.48 -51.28 -1.14
C LEU A 100 6.54 -50.16 -1.59
N THR A 101 5.30 -50.26 -1.13
CA THR A 101 4.18 -49.37 -1.42
C THR A 101 4.49 -47.90 -1.16
N THR A 102 4.33 -47.05 -2.19
CA THR A 102 4.37 -45.59 -2.07
C THR A 102 3.11 -45.06 -1.39
N SER A 103 3.05 -45.17 -0.06
CA SER A 103 1.95 -44.63 0.75
C SER A 103 2.45 -44.10 2.10
N ALA A 104 3.50 -43.26 2.06
CA ALA A 104 3.96 -42.44 3.18
C ALA A 104 4.95 -41.35 2.69
N HIS A 105 4.44 -40.30 2.04
CA HIS A 105 5.16 -39.02 2.08
C HIS A 105 4.81 -38.34 3.41
N GLU A 106 5.46 -38.78 4.49
CA GLU A 106 5.45 -38.03 5.73
C GLU A 106 6.03 -36.64 5.50
N ASN A 107 5.42 -35.62 6.09
CA ASN A 107 5.97 -34.28 6.15
C ASN A 107 7.30 -34.32 6.91
N MET A 108 8.43 -34.38 6.18
CA MET A 108 9.75 -34.14 6.75
C MET A 108 9.88 -32.68 7.18
N HIS A 109 9.34 -32.36 8.37
CA HIS A 109 9.64 -31.13 9.07
C HIS A 109 11.14 -31.07 9.34
N LYS A 110 11.84 -30.16 8.65
CA LYS A 110 13.28 -29.92 8.80
C LYS A 110 13.55 -29.49 10.25
N GLN A 111 14.12 -30.39 11.05
CA GLN A 111 14.40 -30.09 12.45
C GLN A 111 15.43 -28.95 12.58
N PRO A 112 15.24 -28.03 13.53
CA PRO A 112 16.09 -26.85 13.68
C PRO A 112 17.45 -27.20 14.29
N PHE A 113 18.47 -26.42 13.94
CA PHE A 113 19.83 -26.56 14.46
C PHE A 113 19.97 -25.83 15.80
N VAL A 114 20.02 -26.59 16.89
CA VAL A 114 20.06 -26.04 18.26
C VAL A 114 21.50 -25.83 18.72
N ILE A 115 21.82 -24.61 19.14
CA ILE A 115 23.13 -24.20 19.66
C ILE A 115 22.98 -23.83 21.13
N GLY A 116 23.64 -24.54 22.02
CA GLY A 116 23.72 -24.15 23.42
C GLY A 116 24.93 -23.27 23.70
N VAL A 117 24.75 -22.21 24.49
CA VAL A 117 25.83 -21.29 24.90
C VAL A 117 25.85 -21.16 26.42
N ALA A 118 26.91 -21.67 27.05
CA ALA A 118 27.10 -21.69 28.50
C ALA A 118 28.38 -20.97 28.95
N GLY A 119 28.55 -20.78 30.26
CA GLY A 119 29.67 -20.05 30.85
C GLY A 119 29.25 -19.10 31.96
N GLY A 120 30.21 -18.68 32.79
CA GLY A 120 29.94 -17.92 34.03
C GLY A 120 29.23 -16.58 33.82
N ALA A 121 28.64 -16.04 34.88
CA ALA A 121 28.10 -14.67 34.88
C ALA A 121 29.17 -13.66 34.41
N ALA A 122 28.76 -12.70 33.57
CA ALA A 122 29.64 -11.68 32.96
C ALA A 122 30.83 -12.19 32.10
N SER A 123 30.83 -13.47 31.68
CA SER A 123 31.85 -14.02 30.76
C SER A 123 31.78 -13.46 29.33
N GLY A 124 30.63 -12.95 28.90
CA GLY A 124 30.40 -12.45 27.53
C GLY A 124 29.54 -13.37 26.64
N LYS A 125 28.84 -14.37 27.21
CA LYS A 125 27.87 -15.22 26.50
C LYS A 125 26.92 -14.43 25.59
N THR A 126 26.15 -13.51 26.15
CA THR A 126 25.20 -12.67 25.42
C THR A 126 25.88 -11.93 24.27
N THR A 127 27.07 -11.36 24.49
CA THR A 127 27.87 -10.71 23.43
C THR A 127 28.27 -11.67 22.30
N VAL A 128 28.67 -12.91 22.64
CA VAL A 128 28.95 -13.96 21.63
C VAL A 128 27.68 -14.32 20.86
N CYS A 129 26.54 -14.51 21.54
CA CYS A 129 25.26 -14.78 20.90
C CYS A 129 24.84 -13.63 19.97
N ASP A 130 24.92 -12.38 20.43
CA ASP A 130 24.62 -11.18 19.65
C ASP A 130 25.51 -11.09 18.42
N MET A 131 26.82 -11.36 18.54
CA MET A 131 27.74 -11.39 17.40
C MET A 131 27.42 -12.52 16.42
N ILE A 132 27.06 -13.71 16.88
CA ILE A 132 26.64 -14.84 16.02
C ILE A 132 25.35 -14.45 15.26
N ILE A 133 24.35 -13.91 15.97
CA ILE A 133 23.07 -13.47 15.39
C ILE A 133 23.29 -12.35 14.38
N GLN A 134 24.10 -11.35 14.72
CA GLN A 134 24.46 -10.24 13.85
C GLN A 134 25.16 -10.74 12.59
N GLN A 135 26.21 -11.57 12.71
CA GLN A 135 26.98 -12.05 11.55
C GLN A 135 26.22 -13.08 10.71
N LEU A 136 25.28 -13.84 11.27
CA LEU A 136 24.43 -14.73 10.48
C LEU A 136 23.48 -13.94 9.56
N HIS A 137 23.08 -12.72 9.94
CA HIS A 137 22.15 -11.83 9.22
C HIS A 137 20.78 -12.46 8.87
N ASP A 138 20.47 -13.64 9.41
CA ASP A 138 19.36 -14.49 8.99
C ASP A 138 18.08 -14.21 9.82
N GLN A 139 16.89 -14.31 9.20
CA GLN A 139 15.60 -14.27 9.93
C GLN A 139 15.42 -15.52 10.81
N ARG A 140 16.07 -16.62 10.44
CA ARG A 140 15.78 -17.99 10.91
C ARG A 140 16.64 -18.38 12.12
N VAL A 141 17.00 -17.40 12.96
CA VAL A 141 17.74 -17.62 14.21
C VAL A 141 16.94 -17.02 15.36
N VAL A 142 16.61 -17.83 16.36
CA VAL A 142 15.92 -17.34 17.57
C VAL A 142 16.72 -17.62 18.84
N LEU A 143 16.82 -16.60 19.70
CA LEU A 143 17.49 -16.68 20.99
C LEU A 143 16.49 -17.00 22.11
N VAL A 144 16.68 -18.13 22.78
CA VAL A 144 16.03 -18.52 24.02
C VAL A 144 17.03 -18.29 25.17
N ASN A 145 16.65 -17.51 26.18
CA ASN A 145 17.47 -17.29 27.36
C ASN A 145 16.93 -18.16 28.51
N GLN A 146 17.81 -18.89 29.19
CA GLN A 146 17.52 -19.66 30.39
C GLN A 146 16.95 -18.79 31.53
N ASP A 147 17.34 -17.52 31.60
CA ASP A 147 16.84 -16.54 32.57
C ASP A 147 15.31 -16.32 32.48
N SER A 148 14.68 -16.62 31.34
CA SER A 148 13.20 -16.61 31.24
C SER A 148 12.53 -17.70 32.07
N PHE A 149 13.26 -18.71 32.54
CA PHE A 149 12.72 -19.90 33.19
C PHE A 149 12.99 -19.95 34.70
N TYR A 150 13.34 -18.84 35.35
CA TYR A 150 13.38 -18.77 36.80
C TYR A 150 12.02 -19.10 37.43
N HIS A 151 12.02 -19.79 38.57
CA HIS A 151 10.83 -19.93 39.41
C HIS A 151 10.41 -18.57 40.01
N ASN A 152 9.10 -18.42 40.28
CA ASN A 152 8.59 -17.27 41.02
C ASN A 152 9.02 -17.40 42.49
N LEU A 153 9.53 -16.33 43.09
CA LEU A 153 9.76 -16.32 44.53
C LEU A 153 8.44 -16.30 45.31
N THR A 154 8.42 -17.05 46.40
CA THR A 154 7.39 -17.02 47.45
C THR A 154 7.43 -15.70 48.22
N GLU A 155 6.40 -15.41 49.03
CA GLU A 155 6.39 -14.20 49.87
C GLU A 155 7.48 -14.23 50.96
N GLU A 156 7.90 -15.43 51.40
CA GLU A 156 8.98 -15.64 52.36
C GLU A 156 10.35 -15.33 51.71
N GLU A 157 10.62 -15.89 50.53
CA GLU A 157 11.84 -15.61 49.75
C GLU A 157 11.91 -14.15 49.28
N LEU A 158 10.76 -13.50 49.01
CA LEU A 158 10.68 -12.08 48.68
C LEU A 158 11.12 -11.14 49.82
N ASN A 159 11.05 -11.60 51.08
CA ASN A 159 11.58 -10.84 52.21
C ASN A 159 13.11 -11.00 52.36
N CYS A 160 13.67 -12.13 51.91
CA CYS A 160 15.10 -12.46 52.00
C CYS A 160 15.80 -12.60 50.63
N VAL A 161 15.37 -11.88 49.60
CA VAL A 161 15.89 -12.00 48.20
C VAL A 161 17.42 -11.91 48.09
N HIS A 162 18.05 -11.15 48.99
CA HIS A 162 19.50 -10.97 49.03
C HIS A 162 20.26 -12.24 49.46
N GLU A 163 19.57 -13.23 50.04
CA GLU A 163 20.07 -14.55 50.42
C GLU A 163 19.71 -15.65 49.40
N TYR A 164 18.88 -15.34 48.38
CA TYR A 164 18.44 -16.30 47.37
C TYR A 164 19.50 -16.52 46.27
N ASN A 165 19.85 -17.78 46.02
CA ASN A 165 20.88 -18.14 45.04
C ASN A 165 20.31 -18.37 43.62
N PHE A 166 20.18 -17.29 42.86
CA PHE A 166 19.81 -17.32 41.43
C PHE A 166 20.82 -18.05 40.53
N ASP A 167 22.04 -18.33 40.98
CA ASP A 167 23.03 -19.07 40.21
C ASP A 167 22.97 -20.60 40.53
N HIS A 168 22.02 -21.08 41.35
CA HIS A 168 21.79 -22.52 41.67
C HIS A 168 20.87 -23.22 40.62
N PRO A 169 21.07 -24.52 40.30
CA PRO A 169 20.20 -25.25 39.38
C PRO A 169 18.71 -25.23 39.74
N ASP A 170 18.38 -25.38 41.03
CA ASP A 170 16.98 -25.42 41.52
C ASP A 170 16.22 -24.09 41.37
N ALA A 171 16.90 -23.00 41.00
CA ALA A 171 16.23 -21.73 40.69
C ALA A 171 15.46 -21.77 39.36
N PHE A 172 15.69 -22.77 38.50
CA PHE A 172 15.18 -22.84 37.12
C PHE A 172 14.16 -23.96 36.88
N ASP A 173 13.02 -23.59 36.29
CA ASP A 173 11.98 -24.49 35.77
C ASP A 173 12.45 -25.21 34.50
N THR A 174 13.27 -26.24 34.72
CA THR A 174 13.91 -27.01 33.65
C THR A 174 12.89 -27.82 32.84
N GLU A 175 11.78 -28.27 33.45
CA GLU A 175 10.70 -28.98 32.73
C GLU A 175 9.98 -28.06 31.73
N LYS A 176 9.71 -26.80 32.12
CA LYS A 176 9.14 -25.80 31.21
C LYS A 176 10.11 -25.39 30.11
N LEU A 177 11.41 -25.32 30.39
CA LEU A 177 12.44 -25.11 29.37
C LEU A 177 12.45 -26.27 28.36
N LEU A 178 12.49 -27.52 28.83
CA LEU A 178 12.45 -28.72 27.99
C LEU A 178 11.18 -28.76 27.12
N SER A 179 10.00 -28.54 27.70
CA SER A 179 8.73 -28.48 26.97
C SER A 179 8.69 -27.37 25.92
N SER A 180 9.32 -26.22 26.20
CA SER A 180 9.41 -25.10 25.25
C SER A 180 10.34 -25.42 24.08
N MET A 181 11.51 -26.00 24.37
CA MET A 181 12.49 -26.38 23.34
C MET A 181 11.97 -27.52 22.46
N ASP A 182 11.27 -28.51 23.03
CA ASP A 182 10.68 -29.61 22.26
C ASP A 182 9.60 -29.15 21.27
N LYS A 183 8.70 -28.25 21.71
CA LYS A 183 7.69 -27.63 20.83
C LYS A 183 8.34 -26.87 19.66
N LEU A 184 9.37 -26.08 19.94
CA LEU A 184 10.11 -25.35 18.89
C LEU A 184 10.83 -26.31 17.92
N LYS A 185 11.38 -27.42 18.43
CA LYS A 185 12.00 -28.49 17.63
C LYS A 185 11.00 -29.18 16.69
N HIS A 186 9.74 -29.28 17.10
CA HIS A 186 8.63 -29.82 16.32
C HIS A 186 7.87 -28.76 15.50
N GLY A 187 8.42 -27.56 15.31
CA GLY A 187 7.81 -26.53 14.46
C GLY A 187 6.58 -25.84 15.06
N GLN A 188 6.40 -25.87 16.39
CA GLN A 188 5.32 -25.19 17.09
C GLN A 188 5.83 -23.92 17.78
N ALA A 189 5.11 -22.80 17.62
CA ALA A 189 5.44 -21.54 18.29
C ALA A 189 5.06 -21.58 19.79
N VAL A 190 5.91 -20.98 20.63
CA VAL A 190 5.82 -21.04 22.11
C VAL A 190 5.84 -19.65 22.72
N ASP A 191 5.01 -19.40 23.72
CA ASP A 191 5.07 -18.20 24.53
C ASP A 191 6.09 -18.36 25.65
N ILE A 192 7.25 -17.72 25.48
CA ILE A 192 8.30 -17.72 26.51
C ILE A 192 8.01 -16.56 27.48
N PRO A 193 7.90 -16.83 28.79
CA PRO A 193 7.64 -15.80 29.78
C PRO A 193 8.80 -14.82 29.89
N ASN A 194 8.51 -13.60 30.35
CA ASN A 194 9.52 -12.63 30.69
C ASN A 194 9.65 -12.55 32.22
N TYR A 195 10.80 -12.92 32.75
CA TYR A 195 11.07 -12.88 34.19
C TYR A 195 11.47 -11.46 34.59
N ASP A 196 10.65 -10.81 35.41
CA ASP A 196 10.94 -9.46 35.87
C ASP A 196 11.79 -9.50 37.15
N PHE A 197 13.08 -9.20 37.02
CA PHE A 197 14.04 -9.08 38.12
C PHE A 197 13.75 -7.93 39.12
N ARG A 198 12.68 -7.15 38.94
CA ARG A 198 12.19 -6.17 39.94
C ARG A 198 11.09 -6.75 40.83
N SER A 199 10.20 -7.58 40.28
CA SER A 199 9.09 -8.22 41.00
C SER A 199 9.33 -9.71 41.33
N TYR A 200 10.42 -10.29 40.81
CA TYR A 200 10.85 -11.69 40.96
C TYR A 200 9.77 -12.72 40.58
N LYS A 201 8.98 -12.35 39.57
CA LYS A 201 7.85 -13.13 39.06
C LYS A 201 7.90 -13.19 37.54
N ASN A 202 7.48 -14.34 37.01
CA ASN A 202 7.17 -14.52 35.60
C ASN A 202 5.95 -13.65 35.24
N SER A 203 6.18 -12.62 34.44
CA SER A 203 5.09 -11.84 33.87
C SER A 203 4.45 -12.62 32.72
N VAL A 204 3.15 -12.93 32.86
CA VAL A 204 2.36 -13.64 31.85
C VAL A 204 1.99 -12.71 30.67
N PHE A 205 2.08 -11.38 30.86
CA PHE A 205 1.75 -10.40 29.85
C PHE A 205 2.74 -9.22 29.79
N PRO A 206 3.19 -8.80 28.59
CA PRO A 206 3.14 -9.56 27.33
C PRO A 206 4.21 -10.67 27.33
N ALA A 207 3.80 -11.93 27.17
CA ALA A 207 4.74 -13.02 26.93
C ALA A 207 5.44 -12.84 25.56
N ARG A 208 6.70 -13.28 25.45
CA ARG A 208 7.44 -13.21 24.19
C ARG A 208 7.10 -14.44 23.35
N ARG A 209 6.18 -14.29 22.40
CA ARG A 209 5.90 -15.31 21.39
C ARG A 209 7.16 -15.59 20.57
N VAL A 210 7.66 -16.81 20.65
CA VAL A 210 8.81 -17.32 19.91
C VAL A 210 8.31 -18.28 18.85
N ASN A 211 8.48 -17.89 17.59
CA ASN A 211 8.17 -18.73 16.44
C ASN A 211 9.31 -19.73 16.17
N PRO A 212 9.03 -20.87 15.52
CA PRO A 212 10.06 -21.78 15.03
C PRO A 212 11.06 -21.08 14.10
N SER A 213 12.29 -21.58 14.06
CA SER A 213 13.40 -21.03 13.27
C SER A 213 14.42 -22.11 12.96
N ASP A 214 15.08 -22.04 11.79
CA ASP A 214 16.10 -23.02 11.38
C ASP A 214 17.29 -23.14 12.36
N VAL A 215 17.55 -22.11 13.18
CA VAL A 215 18.50 -22.14 14.32
C VAL A 215 17.79 -21.70 15.60
N ILE A 216 18.05 -22.42 16.69
CA ILE A 216 17.66 -22.01 18.04
C ILE A 216 18.93 -21.87 18.87
N ILE A 217 19.24 -20.68 19.37
CA ILE A 217 20.33 -20.44 20.32
C ILE A 217 19.73 -20.47 21.73
N LEU A 218 20.18 -21.39 22.58
CA LEU A 218 19.84 -21.47 23.99
C LEU A 218 21.02 -20.94 24.82
N GLU A 219 20.91 -19.71 25.32
CA GLU A 219 21.91 -19.09 26.20
C GLU A 219 21.52 -19.24 27.67
N GLY A 220 22.48 -19.52 28.54
CA GLY A 220 22.25 -19.54 29.99
C GLY A 220 23.52 -19.78 30.80
N ILE A 221 23.54 -19.41 32.08
CA ILE A 221 24.67 -19.74 32.96
C ILE A 221 24.81 -21.26 33.19
N LEU A 222 23.69 -21.97 33.23
CA LEU A 222 23.58 -23.40 33.53
C LEU A 222 22.99 -24.21 32.36
N ALA A 223 23.04 -23.69 31.14
CA ALA A 223 22.46 -24.35 29.96
C ALA A 223 23.04 -25.77 29.71
N PHE A 224 24.24 -26.07 30.22
CA PHE A 224 24.87 -27.39 30.14
C PHE A 224 24.78 -28.21 31.43
N HIS A 225 23.98 -27.82 32.43
CA HIS A 225 23.87 -28.55 33.70
C HIS A 225 23.07 -29.84 33.56
N ASP A 226 21.83 -29.78 33.09
CA ASP A 226 20.94 -30.94 32.92
C ASP A 226 21.30 -31.73 31.64
N PRO A 227 21.45 -33.08 31.71
CA PRO A 227 21.73 -33.92 30.54
C PRO A 227 20.68 -33.83 29.42
N ARG A 228 19.40 -33.76 29.77
CA ARG A 228 18.27 -33.73 28.82
C ARG A 228 18.31 -32.46 27.98
N VAL A 229 18.68 -31.33 28.60
CA VAL A 229 18.87 -30.04 27.90
C VAL A 229 20.08 -30.11 26.96
N ARG A 230 21.17 -30.79 27.35
CA ARG A 230 22.35 -31.01 26.47
C ARG A 230 22.02 -31.88 25.25
N GLU A 231 21.15 -32.88 25.39
CA GLU A 231 20.75 -33.80 24.31
C GLU A 231 19.92 -33.12 23.21
N LEU A 232 19.28 -31.98 23.52
CA LEU A 232 18.59 -31.17 22.52
C LEU A 232 19.56 -30.39 21.59
N MET A 233 20.81 -30.19 22.00
CA MET A 233 21.77 -29.29 21.32
C MET A 233 22.62 -30.02 20.28
N ASN A 234 22.64 -29.50 19.05
CA ASN A 234 23.54 -29.93 17.96
C ASN A 234 24.96 -29.37 18.09
N MET A 235 25.14 -28.25 18.80
CA MET A 235 26.45 -27.63 19.08
C MET A 235 26.46 -26.98 20.47
N LYS A 236 27.55 -27.14 21.22
CA LYS A 236 27.72 -26.67 22.60
C LYS A 236 28.95 -25.76 22.70
N ILE A 237 28.71 -24.47 22.87
CA ILE A 237 29.73 -23.43 23.01
C ILE A 237 29.87 -23.03 24.49
N PHE A 238 31.08 -23.09 25.05
CA PHE A 238 31.37 -22.56 26.39
C PHE A 238 32.22 -21.29 26.29
N VAL A 239 31.74 -20.20 26.87
CA VAL A 239 32.43 -18.91 26.90
C VAL A 239 33.29 -18.80 28.16
N ASP A 240 34.59 -18.81 27.95
CA ASP A 240 35.61 -18.92 28.98
C ASP A 240 36.34 -17.59 29.17
N THR A 241 36.24 -17.03 30.37
CA THR A 241 36.78 -15.70 30.71
C THR A 241 37.20 -15.72 32.18
N ASP A 242 38.37 -15.15 32.46
CA ASP A 242 38.99 -15.15 33.78
C ASP A 242 38.09 -14.53 34.87
N ALA A 243 38.21 -15.04 36.10
CA ALA A 243 37.28 -14.72 37.18
C ALA A 243 37.33 -13.24 37.61
N ASP A 244 38.51 -12.63 37.56
CA ASP A 244 38.75 -11.20 37.81
C ASP A 244 38.13 -10.32 36.72
N VAL A 245 38.28 -10.68 35.44
CA VAL A 245 37.65 -9.98 34.31
C VAL A 245 36.12 -10.08 34.40
N ARG A 246 35.58 -11.25 34.75
CA ARG A 246 34.15 -11.43 35.01
C ARG A 246 33.66 -10.59 36.18
N LEU A 247 34.40 -10.57 37.29
CA LEU A 247 34.07 -9.77 38.47
C LEU A 247 34.09 -8.27 38.13
N ALA A 248 35.12 -7.76 37.46
CA ALA A 248 35.22 -6.37 37.04
C ALA A 248 34.06 -5.96 36.11
N ARG A 249 33.70 -6.83 35.15
CA ARG A 249 32.52 -6.64 34.28
C ARG A 249 31.22 -6.63 35.08
N ARG A 250 31.04 -7.54 36.06
CA ARG A 250 29.85 -7.60 36.92
C ARG A 250 29.71 -6.38 37.83
N ILE A 251 30.80 -5.95 38.48
CA ILE A 251 30.84 -4.72 39.28
C ILE A 251 30.38 -3.54 38.43
N ARG A 252 31.03 -3.29 37.28
CA ARG A 252 30.69 -2.16 36.42
C ARG A 252 29.22 -2.18 36.00
N ARG A 253 28.71 -3.35 35.57
CA ARG A 253 27.31 -3.52 35.15
C ARG A 253 26.34 -3.24 36.31
N ASP A 254 26.52 -3.92 37.43
CA ASP A 254 25.53 -3.90 38.51
C ASP A 254 25.60 -2.60 39.36
N THR A 255 26.74 -1.91 39.43
CA THR A 255 26.83 -0.58 40.08
C THR A 255 26.40 0.56 39.15
N VAL A 256 26.89 0.62 37.90
CA VAL A 256 26.63 1.75 36.98
C VAL A 256 25.27 1.64 36.29
N GLU A 257 24.89 0.46 35.81
CA GLU A 257 23.65 0.28 35.02
C GLU A 257 22.43 -0.06 35.90
N LYS A 258 22.66 -0.70 37.06
CA LYS A 258 21.58 -1.10 38.00
C LYS A 258 21.58 -0.35 39.33
N GLY A 259 22.52 0.56 39.56
CA GLY A 259 22.55 1.42 40.76
C GLY A 259 22.75 0.69 42.08
N ARG A 260 23.32 -0.52 42.09
CA ARG A 260 23.58 -1.28 43.32
C ARG A 260 24.84 -0.78 44.03
N ASP A 261 24.87 -0.96 45.35
CA ASP A 261 26.09 -0.75 46.13
C ASP A 261 27.19 -1.77 45.78
N ILE A 262 28.45 -1.33 45.82
CA ILE A 262 29.59 -2.17 45.45
C ILE A 262 29.88 -3.27 46.49
N GLY A 263 29.65 -3.00 47.78
CA GLY A 263 29.75 -3.99 48.85
C GLY A 263 28.75 -5.12 48.63
N GLN A 264 27.48 -4.78 48.44
CA GLN A 264 26.43 -5.77 48.13
C GLN A 264 26.73 -6.63 46.89
N VAL A 265 27.34 -6.06 45.85
CA VAL A 265 27.75 -6.82 44.64
C VAL A 265 28.91 -7.77 44.94
N LEU A 266 29.87 -7.37 45.78
CA LEU A 266 31.00 -8.20 46.21
C LEU A 266 30.56 -9.32 47.16
N ASP A 267 29.64 -9.04 48.08
CA ASP A 267 29.06 -10.02 49.00
C ASP A 267 28.25 -11.07 48.23
N GLN A 268 27.35 -10.64 47.33
CA GLN A 268 26.62 -11.57 46.44
C GLN A 268 27.59 -12.41 45.59
N TYR A 269 28.67 -11.80 45.08
CA TYR A 269 29.66 -12.53 44.28
C TYR A 269 30.38 -13.61 45.09
N SER A 270 30.77 -13.28 46.33
CA SER A 270 31.53 -14.17 47.21
C SER A 270 30.68 -15.31 47.78
N ASN A 271 29.43 -15.00 48.15
CA ASN A 271 28.53 -15.95 48.81
C ASN A 271 27.81 -16.89 47.83
N PHE A 272 27.50 -16.43 46.61
CA PHE A 272 26.65 -17.18 45.67
C PHE A 272 27.29 -17.38 44.30
N VAL A 273 27.70 -16.30 43.63
CA VAL A 273 28.08 -16.35 42.21
C VAL A 273 29.35 -17.15 41.96
N LYS A 274 30.37 -16.98 42.81
CA LYS A 274 31.64 -17.70 42.69
C LYS A 274 31.47 -19.18 43.09
N PRO A 275 30.91 -19.54 44.26
CA PRO A 275 30.62 -20.94 44.59
C PRO A 275 29.79 -21.63 43.49
N ALA A 276 28.68 -21.04 43.06
CA ALA A 276 27.84 -21.63 42.02
C ALA A 276 28.57 -21.76 40.66
N PHE A 277 29.49 -20.85 40.35
CA PHE A 277 30.34 -20.99 39.18
C PHE A 277 31.32 -22.18 39.30
N ASP A 278 31.98 -22.32 40.44
CA ASP A 278 32.98 -23.37 40.67
C ASP A 278 32.30 -24.77 40.79
N ASP A 279 31.12 -24.85 41.42
CA ASP A 279 30.38 -26.09 41.69
C ASP A 279 29.48 -26.57 40.53
N PHE A 280 28.76 -25.65 39.85
CA PHE A 280 27.73 -26.02 38.87
C PHE A 280 28.04 -25.60 37.43
N ILE A 281 28.74 -24.49 37.21
CA ILE A 281 28.95 -23.95 35.85
C ILE A 281 30.25 -24.48 35.24
N LEU A 282 31.39 -24.27 35.90
CA LEU A 282 32.72 -24.66 35.41
C LEU A 282 32.85 -26.16 35.12
N PRO A 283 32.28 -27.09 35.91
CA PRO A 283 32.35 -28.52 35.61
C PRO A 283 31.61 -28.92 34.31
N THR A 284 30.70 -28.08 33.81
CA THR A 284 29.98 -28.34 32.54
C THR A 284 30.81 -28.01 31.30
N LYS A 285 31.93 -27.28 31.45
CA LYS A 285 32.89 -26.97 30.37
C LYS A 285 33.39 -28.21 29.63
N LYS A 286 33.45 -29.37 30.31
CA LYS A 286 33.84 -30.67 29.74
C LYS A 286 32.84 -31.22 28.70
N TYR A 287 31.62 -30.67 28.63
CA TYR A 287 30.60 -31.05 27.65
C TYR A 287 30.55 -30.11 26.44
N ALA A 288 31.46 -29.14 26.34
CA ALA A 288 31.50 -28.18 25.25
C ALA A 288 32.21 -28.77 24.02
N ASP A 289 31.60 -28.60 22.85
CA ASP A 289 32.22 -28.89 21.56
C ASP A 289 33.25 -27.80 21.19
N ILE A 290 32.99 -26.56 21.61
CA ILE A 290 33.81 -25.38 21.33
C ILE A 290 33.99 -24.54 22.60
N ILE A 291 35.21 -24.11 22.89
CA ILE A 291 35.52 -23.18 23.98
C ILE A 291 36.01 -21.86 23.38
N ILE A 292 35.35 -20.75 23.72
CA ILE A 292 35.73 -19.40 23.27
C ILE A 292 36.44 -18.67 24.42
N PRO A 293 37.78 -18.56 24.40
CA PRO A 293 38.50 -17.76 25.37
C PRO A 293 38.29 -16.26 25.10
N ARG A 294 38.14 -15.48 26.18
CA ARG A 294 37.91 -14.01 26.18
C ARG A 294 36.53 -13.56 25.63
N GLY A 295 35.61 -14.50 25.37
CA GLY A 295 34.25 -14.19 24.92
C GLY A 295 34.19 -13.33 23.67
N GLY A 296 33.39 -12.25 23.70
CA GLY A 296 33.14 -11.38 22.54
C GLY A 296 34.37 -10.68 21.95
N ASP A 297 35.48 -10.61 22.70
CA ASP A 297 36.75 -10.04 22.22
C ASP A 297 37.45 -10.96 21.19
N ASN A 298 36.95 -12.19 20.99
CA ASN A 298 37.52 -13.20 20.09
C ASN A 298 36.72 -13.32 18.78
N HIS A 299 36.74 -12.24 17.97
CA HIS A 299 36.02 -12.16 16.70
C HIS A 299 36.33 -13.30 15.72
N ILE A 300 37.55 -13.83 15.71
CA ILE A 300 37.98 -14.93 14.81
C ILE A 300 37.26 -16.23 15.16
N ALA A 301 37.15 -16.57 16.45
CA ALA A 301 36.41 -17.76 16.88
C ALA A 301 34.92 -17.64 16.53
N VAL A 302 34.34 -16.45 16.64
CA VAL A 302 32.93 -16.22 16.29
C VAL A 302 32.68 -16.33 14.78
N ASP A 303 33.54 -15.77 13.93
CA ASP A 303 33.40 -15.91 12.46
C ASP A 303 33.49 -17.39 12.04
N LEU A 304 34.46 -18.16 12.55
CA LEU A 304 34.56 -19.60 12.26
C LEU A 304 33.29 -20.38 12.64
N ILE A 305 32.65 -20.03 13.77
CA ILE A 305 31.37 -20.61 14.19
C ILE A 305 30.25 -20.20 13.22
N VAL A 306 30.18 -18.93 12.83
CA VAL A 306 29.20 -18.41 11.86
C VAL A 306 29.35 -19.08 10.48
N GLN A 307 30.58 -19.28 9.98
CA GLN A 307 30.82 -20.01 8.73
C GLN A 307 30.36 -21.47 8.82
N HIS A 308 30.58 -22.14 9.97
CA HIS A 308 30.08 -23.49 10.20
C HIS A 308 28.54 -23.53 10.21
N ILE A 309 27.89 -22.60 10.91
CA ILE A 309 26.42 -22.50 10.98
C ILE A 309 25.83 -22.20 9.58
N ARG A 310 26.40 -21.27 8.81
CA ARG A 310 25.99 -21.00 7.41
C ARG A 310 26.09 -22.25 6.53
N THR A 311 27.14 -23.05 6.72
CA THR A 311 27.34 -24.33 6.02
C THR A 311 26.30 -25.37 6.43
N LYS A 312 25.89 -25.42 7.70
CA LYS A 312 24.86 -26.35 8.22
C LYS A 312 23.43 -25.93 7.90
N LEU A 313 23.13 -24.63 7.86
CA LEU A 313 21.81 -24.09 7.56
C LEU A 313 21.34 -24.35 6.13
N GLY A 314 22.30 -24.43 5.21
CA GLY A 314 22.03 -24.43 3.78
C GLY A 314 21.49 -23.07 3.34
N GLN A 315 22.36 -22.07 3.24
CA GLN A 315 22.17 -21.07 2.19
C GLN A 315 22.03 -21.86 0.88
N HIS A 316 20.89 -21.74 0.20
CA HIS A 316 20.63 -22.52 -1.00
C HIS A 316 21.76 -22.26 -2.00
N ASP A 317 22.47 -23.33 -2.37
CA ASP A 317 23.69 -23.29 -3.17
C ASP A 317 23.48 -22.73 -4.59
N LEU A 318 22.27 -22.28 -4.95
CA LEU A 318 21.94 -21.62 -6.21
C LEU A 318 22.92 -20.49 -6.57
N CYS A 319 23.36 -19.65 -5.64
CA CYS A 319 24.34 -18.59 -5.94
C CYS A 319 25.78 -19.11 -6.15
N LYS A 320 26.09 -20.35 -5.72
CA LYS A 320 27.37 -21.05 -5.99
C LYS A 320 27.31 -21.92 -7.24
N ILE A 321 26.14 -22.49 -7.54
CA ILE A 321 25.83 -23.27 -8.75
C ILE A 321 25.71 -22.32 -9.95
N TYR A 322 25.10 -21.15 -9.75
CA TYR A 322 24.84 -20.13 -10.75
C TYR A 322 25.54 -18.82 -10.35
N PRO A 323 26.80 -18.59 -10.78
CA PRO A 323 27.56 -17.36 -10.46
C PRO A 323 26.97 -16.10 -11.12
N ASN A 324 25.96 -16.28 -11.97
CA ASN A 324 25.18 -15.25 -12.66
C ASN A 324 23.85 -14.92 -11.94
N LEU A 325 23.59 -15.49 -10.76
CA LEU A 325 22.49 -15.15 -9.87
C LEU A 325 22.99 -14.24 -8.75
N TYR A 326 22.36 -13.06 -8.62
CA TYR A 326 22.65 -12.08 -7.58
C TYR A 326 21.40 -11.86 -6.72
N VAL A 327 21.57 -11.96 -5.41
CA VAL A 327 20.55 -11.63 -4.40
C VAL A 327 21.01 -10.36 -3.71
N ILE A 328 20.16 -9.34 -3.63
CA ILE A 328 20.53 -8.10 -2.94
C ILE A 328 20.78 -8.36 -1.46
N HIS A 329 21.67 -7.60 -0.84
CA HIS A 329 21.96 -7.75 0.59
C HIS A 329 20.72 -7.47 1.45
N SER A 330 20.15 -8.51 2.06
CA SER A 330 18.97 -8.39 2.92
C SER A 330 19.28 -7.55 4.18
N THR A 331 18.47 -6.51 4.40
CA THR A 331 18.54 -5.62 5.58
C THR A 331 17.21 -5.66 6.32
N PHE A 332 17.17 -5.22 7.58
CA PHE A 332 15.89 -5.07 8.30
C PHE A 332 14.87 -4.19 7.55
N GLN A 333 15.33 -3.19 6.79
CA GLN A 333 14.44 -2.37 5.96
C GLN A 333 13.86 -3.16 4.77
N ILE A 334 14.70 -3.92 4.06
CA ILE A 334 14.25 -4.80 2.96
C ILE A 334 13.29 -5.87 3.49
N ARG A 335 13.63 -6.51 4.62
CA ARG A 335 12.78 -7.48 5.34
C ARG A 335 11.43 -6.87 5.73
N GLY A 336 11.41 -5.65 6.27
CA GLY A 336 10.16 -4.95 6.65
C GLY A 336 9.26 -4.63 5.45
N MET A 337 9.84 -4.19 4.32
CA MET A 337 9.08 -3.98 3.08
C MET A 337 8.54 -5.31 2.53
N HIS A 338 9.36 -6.37 2.57
CA HIS A 338 8.94 -7.74 2.25
C HIS A 338 7.79 -8.24 3.14
N THR A 339 7.80 -7.97 4.46
CA THR A 339 6.67 -8.33 5.34
C THR A 339 5.37 -7.69 4.87
N LEU A 340 5.40 -6.39 4.54
CA LEU A 340 4.21 -5.63 4.16
C LEU A 340 3.66 -6.07 2.80
N ILE A 341 4.50 -6.25 1.78
CA ILE A 341 4.05 -6.75 0.47
C ILE A 341 3.61 -8.23 0.50
N ARG A 342 4.02 -9.02 1.51
CA ARG A 342 3.55 -10.40 1.69
C ARG A 342 2.25 -10.52 2.49
N ASP A 343 1.93 -9.56 3.36
CA ASP A 343 0.70 -9.56 4.14
C ASP A 343 -0.53 -9.35 3.23
N SER A 344 -1.52 -10.25 3.34
CA SER A 344 -2.76 -10.20 2.57
C SER A 344 -3.72 -9.10 3.05
N GLN A 345 -3.51 -8.55 4.24
CA GLN A 345 -4.29 -7.42 4.79
C GLN A 345 -3.70 -6.05 4.44
N THR A 346 -2.54 -6.00 3.77
CA THR A 346 -1.92 -4.72 3.38
C THR A 346 -2.73 -4.03 2.29
N THR A 347 -3.08 -2.75 2.51
CA THR A 347 -3.86 -1.93 1.59
C THR A 347 -3.17 -1.78 0.23
N LYS A 348 -3.95 -1.61 -0.86
CA LYS A 348 -3.41 -1.36 -2.22
C LYS A 348 -2.38 -0.23 -2.24
N HIS A 349 -2.68 0.90 -1.58
CA HIS A 349 -1.77 2.04 -1.47
C HIS A 349 -0.43 1.66 -0.81
N ASP A 350 -0.46 0.97 0.32
CA ASP A 350 0.75 0.55 1.03
C ASP A 350 1.51 -0.53 0.25
N PHE A 351 0.81 -1.47 -0.37
CA PHE A 351 1.40 -2.50 -1.22
C PHE A 351 2.19 -1.89 -2.38
N ILE A 352 1.60 -0.92 -3.10
CA ILE A 352 2.28 -0.15 -4.16
C ILE A 352 3.48 0.60 -3.57
N PHE A 353 3.30 1.35 -2.48
CA PHE A 353 4.36 2.16 -1.87
C PHE A 353 5.59 1.34 -1.43
N TYR A 354 5.38 0.20 -0.76
CA TYR A 354 6.48 -0.66 -0.33
C TYR A 354 7.08 -1.48 -1.49
N SER A 355 6.25 -1.86 -2.47
CA SER A 355 6.72 -2.46 -3.73
C SER A 355 7.65 -1.52 -4.49
N ASP A 356 7.24 -0.28 -4.78
CA ASP A 356 8.05 0.71 -5.51
C ASP A 356 9.42 0.95 -4.85
N ARG A 357 9.45 1.00 -3.52
CA ARG A 357 10.69 1.14 -2.76
C ARG A 357 11.61 -0.06 -2.92
N LEU A 358 11.06 -1.27 -2.91
CA LEU A 358 11.84 -2.50 -3.09
C LEU A 358 12.29 -2.69 -4.55
N ILE A 359 11.41 -2.44 -5.52
CA ILE A 359 11.71 -2.41 -6.96
C ILE A 359 12.87 -1.45 -7.21
N ARG A 360 12.85 -0.25 -6.62
CA ARG A 360 13.95 0.71 -6.79
C ARG A 360 15.28 0.17 -6.28
N LEU A 361 15.31 -0.55 -5.16
CA LEU A 361 16.55 -1.19 -4.68
C LEU A 361 17.06 -2.29 -5.63
N VAL A 362 16.16 -3.10 -6.18
CA VAL A 362 16.50 -4.12 -7.20
C VAL A 362 17.03 -3.46 -8.48
N VAL A 363 16.40 -2.38 -8.94
CA VAL A 363 16.83 -1.60 -10.11
C VAL A 363 18.22 -1.00 -9.90
N GLU A 364 18.46 -0.29 -8.79
CA GLU A 364 19.78 0.30 -8.50
C GLU A 364 20.87 -0.79 -8.40
N HIS A 365 20.56 -1.96 -7.80
CA HIS A 365 21.50 -3.09 -7.76
C HIS A 365 21.76 -3.67 -9.17
N GLY A 366 20.71 -3.82 -9.98
CA GLY A 366 20.80 -4.26 -11.38
C GLY A 366 21.65 -3.33 -12.26
N LEU A 367 21.52 -2.02 -12.06
CA LEU A 367 22.34 -1.00 -12.72
C LEU A 367 23.83 -1.13 -12.33
N GLY A 368 24.14 -1.59 -11.12
CA GLY A 368 25.49 -1.91 -10.66
C GLY A 368 26.19 -3.06 -11.41
N HIS A 369 25.45 -3.86 -12.20
CA HIS A 369 26.01 -4.96 -12.99
C HIS A 369 26.28 -4.61 -14.47
N LEU A 370 26.02 -3.37 -14.89
CA LEU A 370 26.34 -2.87 -16.23
C LEU A 370 27.84 -2.53 -16.36
N PRO A 371 28.39 -2.44 -17.58
CA PRO A 371 29.80 -2.09 -17.76
C PRO A 371 30.04 -0.60 -17.44
N PHE A 372 31.14 -0.33 -16.73
CA PHE A 372 31.59 1.02 -16.37
C PHE A 372 32.94 1.32 -17.02
N THR A 373 33.21 2.59 -17.32
CA THR A 373 34.52 3.05 -17.79
C THR A 373 35.10 4.07 -16.81
N GLU A 374 36.38 3.97 -16.47
CA GLU A 374 37.03 4.97 -15.60
C GLU A 374 36.94 6.37 -16.25
N LYS A 375 36.68 7.38 -15.42
CA LYS A 375 36.58 8.78 -15.84
C LYS A 375 37.12 9.70 -14.77
N GLN A 376 38.04 10.57 -15.17
CA GLN A 376 38.58 11.61 -14.30
C GLN A 376 37.83 12.91 -14.52
N VAL A 377 37.50 13.61 -13.44
CA VAL A 377 36.87 14.93 -13.45
C VAL A 377 37.61 15.88 -12.52
N ILE A 378 37.62 17.15 -12.86
CA ILE A 378 38.08 18.21 -11.95
C ILE A 378 36.88 18.64 -11.11
N THR A 379 36.99 18.52 -9.79
CA THR A 379 35.95 18.93 -8.84
C THR A 379 35.86 20.47 -8.76
N PRO A 380 34.77 21.03 -8.23
CA PRO A 380 34.68 22.48 -7.95
C PRO A 380 35.77 23.02 -7.01
N THR A 381 36.49 22.15 -6.29
CA THR A 381 37.65 22.50 -5.44
C THR A 381 38.99 22.48 -6.20
N GLY A 382 38.99 22.23 -7.51
CA GLY A 382 40.19 22.10 -8.34
C GLY A 382 40.93 20.77 -8.19
N SER A 383 40.37 19.81 -7.44
CA SER A 383 40.97 18.50 -7.19
C SER A 383 40.59 17.53 -8.31
N VAL A 384 41.45 16.57 -8.64
CA VAL A 384 41.08 15.48 -9.56
C VAL A 384 40.36 14.39 -8.78
N TYR A 385 39.16 14.01 -9.23
CA TYR A 385 38.42 12.84 -8.76
C TYR A 385 38.40 11.77 -9.85
N ILE A 386 38.80 10.55 -9.48
CA ILE A 386 38.73 9.37 -10.34
C ILE A 386 37.42 8.65 -10.00
N GLY A 387 36.48 8.68 -10.93
CA GLY A 387 35.20 7.99 -10.84
C GLY A 387 34.96 7.11 -12.07
N VAL A 388 33.69 6.88 -12.39
CA VAL A 388 33.28 6.07 -13.55
C VAL A 388 32.19 6.77 -14.36
N ASP A 389 32.15 6.52 -15.67
CA ASP A 389 31.01 6.83 -16.54
C ASP A 389 30.12 5.59 -16.72
N PHE A 390 28.83 5.82 -16.92
CA PHE A 390 27.82 4.76 -17.01
C PHE A 390 27.63 4.28 -18.46
N CYS A 391 27.27 3.00 -18.63
CA CYS A 391 26.96 2.47 -19.95
C CYS A 391 25.80 3.23 -20.62
N LYS A 392 25.98 3.64 -21.88
CA LYS A 392 24.94 4.31 -22.67
C LYS A 392 24.06 3.28 -23.38
N ARG A 393 22.90 3.73 -23.89
CA ARG A 393 21.95 2.92 -24.67
C ARG A 393 21.26 1.79 -23.87
N LEU A 394 20.71 2.12 -22.71
CA LEU A 394 19.86 1.20 -21.94
C LEU A 394 18.47 1.02 -22.58
N CYS A 395 17.83 -0.10 -22.30
CA CYS A 395 16.42 -0.39 -22.57
C CYS A 395 15.81 -1.11 -21.37
N GLY A 396 14.66 -0.67 -20.88
CA GLY A 396 13.79 -1.53 -20.08
C GLY A 396 12.91 -2.38 -21.02
N VAL A 397 12.62 -3.62 -20.65
CA VAL A 397 11.61 -4.44 -21.33
C VAL A 397 10.71 -5.07 -20.28
N SER A 398 9.43 -4.71 -20.27
CA SER A 398 8.46 -5.23 -19.30
C SER A 398 7.70 -6.43 -19.86
N ILE A 399 7.59 -7.50 -19.07
CA ILE A 399 6.66 -8.61 -19.32
C ILE A 399 5.27 -8.18 -18.81
N ILE A 400 4.30 -8.04 -19.70
CA ILE A 400 2.92 -7.62 -19.36
C ILE A 400 2.20 -8.78 -18.66
N ARG A 401 1.45 -8.58 -17.55
CA ARG A 401 1.14 -7.30 -16.87
C ARG A 401 2.13 -6.92 -15.76
N SER A 402 2.61 -7.88 -14.98
CA SER A 402 3.36 -7.65 -13.73
C SER A 402 4.61 -6.77 -13.90
N GLY A 403 5.35 -6.94 -14.99
CA GLY A 403 6.57 -6.17 -15.30
C GLY A 403 6.36 -4.69 -15.56
N GLU A 404 5.12 -4.22 -15.79
CA GLU A 404 4.84 -2.80 -16.00
C GLU A 404 4.95 -1.99 -14.69
N SER A 405 4.72 -2.62 -13.54
CA SER A 405 4.91 -2.01 -12.21
C SER A 405 6.32 -1.46 -12.01
N MET A 406 7.32 -2.12 -12.59
CA MET A 406 8.74 -1.77 -12.42
C MET A 406 9.19 -0.60 -13.32
N GLU A 407 8.38 -0.17 -14.30
CA GLU A 407 8.77 0.88 -15.24
C GLU A 407 9.00 2.24 -14.56
N ASN A 408 8.21 2.57 -13.54
CA ASN A 408 8.27 3.88 -12.87
C ASN A 408 9.57 4.05 -12.07
N ALA A 409 9.93 3.05 -11.27
CA ALA A 409 11.21 3.00 -10.58
C ALA A 409 12.38 3.04 -11.58
N LEU A 410 12.30 2.30 -12.69
CA LEU A 410 13.34 2.31 -13.72
C LEU A 410 13.50 3.67 -14.39
N ARG A 411 12.41 4.37 -14.72
CA ARG A 411 12.46 5.75 -15.26
C ARG A 411 13.00 6.76 -14.25
N ALA A 412 12.76 6.55 -12.96
CA ALA A 412 13.27 7.41 -11.89
C ALA A 412 14.80 7.28 -11.74
N CYS A 413 15.36 6.06 -11.89
CA CYS A 413 16.80 5.82 -11.89
C CYS A 413 17.47 6.20 -13.22
N CYS A 414 16.82 5.91 -14.37
CA CYS A 414 17.37 6.12 -15.71
C CYS A 414 16.52 7.10 -16.55
N LYS A 415 16.81 8.40 -16.42
CA LYS A 415 16.14 9.45 -17.20
C LYS A 415 16.27 9.20 -18.71
N GLY A 416 15.14 9.16 -19.41
CA GLY A 416 15.08 9.00 -20.87
C GLY A 416 15.32 7.58 -21.38
N ILE A 417 15.27 6.56 -20.53
CA ILE A 417 15.36 5.16 -20.95
C ILE A 417 14.20 4.78 -21.89
N LYS A 418 14.50 4.05 -22.97
CA LYS A 418 13.47 3.46 -23.83
C LYS A 418 12.86 2.26 -23.10
N ILE A 419 11.54 2.11 -23.18
CA ILE A 419 10.82 0.93 -22.68
C ILE A 419 10.22 0.17 -23.86
N GLY A 420 10.57 -1.11 -23.96
CA GLY A 420 9.88 -2.09 -24.79
C GLY A 420 8.88 -2.90 -23.97
N LYS A 421 7.93 -3.57 -24.62
CA LYS A 421 6.92 -4.41 -23.97
C LYS A 421 6.80 -5.76 -24.67
N ILE A 422 6.61 -6.81 -23.88
CA ILE A 422 6.31 -8.17 -24.35
C ILE A 422 5.10 -8.69 -23.56
N LEU A 423 4.04 -9.09 -24.25
CA LEU A 423 2.91 -9.83 -23.66
C LEU A 423 3.05 -11.30 -24.05
N ILE A 424 2.92 -12.18 -23.06
CA ILE A 424 2.92 -13.64 -23.25
C ILE A 424 1.58 -14.16 -22.74
N HIS A 425 0.65 -14.45 -23.64
CA HIS A 425 -0.67 -14.97 -23.29
C HIS A 425 -0.79 -16.46 -23.68
N ARG A 426 -1.48 -17.25 -22.87
CA ARG A 426 -1.83 -18.65 -23.16
C ARG A 426 -3.31 -18.75 -23.51
N GLU A 427 -3.63 -19.23 -24.70
CA GLU A 427 -5.01 -19.56 -25.07
C GLU A 427 -5.31 -21.04 -24.79
N GLY A 428 -5.91 -21.30 -23.61
CA GLY A 428 -6.45 -22.60 -23.22
C GLY A 428 -5.46 -23.77 -23.17
N ASP A 429 -6.01 -24.99 -23.09
CA ASP A 429 -5.24 -26.24 -23.05
C ASP A 429 -4.60 -26.61 -24.40
N ASN A 430 -4.98 -25.93 -25.48
CA ASN A 430 -4.50 -26.20 -26.84
C ASN A 430 -3.07 -25.68 -27.11
N GLY A 431 -2.46 -24.95 -26.17
CA GLY A 431 -1.04 -24.61 -26.19
C GLY A 431 -0.62 -23.54 -27.21
N GLN A 432 -1.54 -22.96 -27.99
CA GLN A 432 -1.25 -21.76 -28.77
C GLN A 432 -1.04 -20.55 -27.85
N GLN A 433 -0.06 -19.72 -28.20
CA GLN A 433 0.40 -18.61 -27.38
C GLN A 433 0.53 -17.35 -28.21
N LEU A 434 -0.21 -16.32 -27.82
CA LEU A 434 -0.13 -15.00 -28.43
C LEU A 434 1.06 -14.26 -27.81
N ILE A 435 2.09 -14.00 -28.61
CA ILE A 435 3.21 -13.14 -28.24
C ILE A 435 3.01 -11.79 -28.95
N TYR A 436 2.64 -10.76 -28.20
CA TYR A 436 2.68 -9.38 -28.69
C TYR A 436 3.97 -8.72 -28.24
N GLU A 437 4.65 -8.05 -29.16
CA GLU A 437 5.88 -7.31 -28.87
C GLU A 437 5.81 -5.86 -29.38
N LYS A 438 6.42 -4.96 -28.61
CA LYS A 438 6.71 -3.59 -29.02
C LYS A 438 8.07 -3.20 -28.47
N LEU A 439 9.11 -3.50 -29.22
CA LEU A 439 10.51 -3.28 -28.84
C LEU A 439 11.11 -2.10 -29.65
N PRO A 440 12.13 -1.39 -29.13
CA PRO A 440 12.83 -0.38 -29.92
C PRO A 440 13.51 -0.99 -31.15
N ASN A 441 13.42 -0.31 -32.31
CA ASN A 441 14.07 -0.75 -33.56
C ASN A 441 15.59 -0.92 -33.44
N ASP A 442 16.22 -0.28 -32.46
CA ASP A 442 17.65 -0.32 -32.17
C ASP A 442 18.00 -1.21 -30.96
N ILE A 443 17.13 -2.17 -30.57
CA ILE A 443 17.32 -2.98 -29.36
C ILE A 443 18.57 -3.88 -29.40
N SER A 444 18.97 -4.39 -30.56
CA SER A 444 20.18 -5.22 -30.74
C SER A 444 21.47 -4.55 -30.26
N GLU A 445 21.51 -3.21 -30.32
CA GLU A 445 22.66 -2.40 -29.88
C GLU A 445 22.54 -1.89 -28.42
N ARG A 446 21.63 -2.45 -27.61
CA ARG A 446 21.31 -1.99 -26.26
C ARG A 446 21.64 -3.01 -25.17
N HIS A 447 21.79 -2.50 -23.95
CA HIS A 447 21.70 -3.30 -22.74
C HIS A 447 20.24 -3.35 -22.28
N VAL A 448 19.72 -4.56 -22.03
CA VAL A 448 18.31 -4.81 -21.73
C VAL A 448 18.14 -5.17 -20.27
N LEU A 449 17.32 -4.39 -19.57
CA LEU A 449 16.81 -4.68 -18.24
C LEU A 449 15.42 -5.30 -18.43
N LEU A 450 15.33 -6.62 -18.37
CA LEU A 450 14.07 -7.36 -18.43
C LEU A 450 13.39 -7.27 -17.06
N LEU A 451 12.10 -6.93 -17.04
CA LEU A 451 11.35 -6.62 -15.81
C LEU A 451 10.17 -7.58 -15.63
N ASP A 452 10.16 -8.30 -14.51
CA ASP A 452 9.00 -9.04 -13.98
C ASP A 452 9.19 -9.26 -12.47
N PRO A 453 8.32 -8.74 -11.59
CA PRO A 453 8.45 -8.88 -10.13
C PRO A 453 8.60 -10.31 -9.59
N ILE A 454 8.10 -11.33 -10.31
CA ILE A 454 8.08 -12.72 -9.82
C ILE A 454 8.73 -13.68 -10.85
N LEU A 455 9.84 -14.31 -10.47
CA LEU A 455 10.41 -15.46 -11.18
C LEU A 455 9.84 -16.76 -10.59
N GLY A 456 8.63 -17.15 -11.03
CA GLY A 456 7.95 -18.39 -10.60
C GLY A 456 8.49 -19.65 -11.30
N THR A 457 7.70 -20.26 -12.19
CA THR A 457 8.19 -21.37 -13.06
C THR A 457 9.26 -20.94 -14.08
N GLY A 458 9.41 -19.63 -14.29
CA GLY A 458 10.30 -19.03 -15.28
C GLY A 458 9.89 -19.17 -16.74
N LYS A 459 8.83 -19.94 -17.07
CA LYS A 459 8.44 -20.21 -18.47
C LYS A 459 8.29 -18.93 -19.30
N SER A 460 7.57 -17.93 -18.78
CA SER A 460 7.40 -16.62 -19.42
C SER A 460 8.72 -15.85 -19.57
N ALA A 461 9.56 -15.82 -18.53
CA ALA A 461 10.87 -15.19 -18.57
C ALA A 461 11.76 -15.81 -19.67
N ALA A 462 11.83 -17.14 -19.78
CA ALA A 462 12.61 -17.79 -20.83
C ALA A 462 12.11 -17.50 -22.25
N GLN A 463 10.80 -17.29 -22.43
CA GLN A 463 10.23 -16.90 -23.72
C GLN A 463 10.55 -15.44 -24.07
N ALA A 464 10.40 -14.53 -23.12
CA ALA A 464 10.82 -13.13 -23.29
C ALA A 464 12.33 -13.03 -23.60
N ILE A 465 13.17 -13.77 -22.88
CA ILE A 465 14.62 -13.84 -23.15
C ILE A 465 14.89 -14.40 -24.55
N SER A 466 14.23 -15.49 -24.95
CA SER A 466 14.40 -16.08 -26.30
C SER A 466 14.06 -15.07 -27.40
N LEU A 467 12.93 -14.36 -27.27
CA LEU A 467 12.51 -13.32 -28.21
C LEU A 467 13.53 -12.16 -28.29
N ILE A 468 14.06 -11.72 -27.14
CA ILE A 468 15.08 -10.65 -27.08
C ILE A 468 16.39 -11.09 -27.76
N LEU A 469 16.80 -12.36 -27.59
CA LEU A 469 17.94 -12.94 -28.31
C LEU A 469 17.69 -13.04 -29.83
N GLU A 470 16.47 -13.41 -30.25
CA GLU A 470 16.06 -13.45 -31.67
C GLU A 470 16.10 -12.05 -32.32
N LYS A 471 15.90 -10.97 -31.55
CA LYS A 471 16.13 -9.59 -32.02
C LYS A 471 17.61 -9.18 -32.07
N GLY A 472 18.54 -10.11 -31.83
CA GLY A 472 19.99 -9.89 -31.96
C GLY A 472 20.65 -9.23 -30.75
N VAL A 473 19.99 -9.18 -29.58
CA VAL A 473 20.62 -8.71 -28.34
C VAL A 473 21.59 -9.78 -27.82
N PRO A 474 22.84 -9.46 -27.47
CA PRO A 474 23.74 -10.42 -26.85
C PRO A 474 23.23 -10.88 -25.47
N GLU A 475 23.30 -12.18 -25.20
CA GLU A 475 22.86 -12.79 -23.93
C GLU A 475 23.46 -12.12 -22.68
N SER A 476 24.74 -11.75 -22.73
CA SER A 476 25.47 -11.03 -21.68
C SER A 476 25.02 -9.58 -21.46
N ASN A 477 24.24 -9.03 -22.38
CA ASN A 477 23.69 -7.67 -22.30
C ASN A 477 22.28 -7.65 -21.68
N ILE A 478 21.72 -8.82 -21.35
CA ILE A 478 20.42 -8.95 -20.70
C ILE A 478 20.62 -9.15 -19.19
N ILE A 479 19.95 -8.32 -18.39
CA ILE A 479 19.85 -8.46 -16.94
C ILE A 479 18.36 -8.59 -16.62
N PHE A 480 17.98 -9.68 -15.96
CA PHE A 480 16.62 -9.91 -15.49
C PHE A 480 16.47 -9.41 -14.06
N LEU A 481 15.53 -8.49 -13.84
CA LEU A 481 15.26 -7.84 -12.56
C LEU A 481 13.90 -8.30 -12.03
N ASN A 482 13.90 -8.82 -10.81
CA ASN A 482 12.70 -9.32 -10.14
C ASN A 482 12.77 -9.08 -8.62
N LEU A 483 11.62 -9.17 -7.93
CA LEU A 483 11.59 -9.04 -6.47
C LEU A 483 11.85 -10.40 -5.81
N ILE A 484 11.14 -11.44 -6.25
CA ILE A 484 11.25 -12.78 -5.66
C ILE A 484 11.51 -13.84 -6.73
N SER A 485 12.33 -14.82 -6.37
CA SER A 485 12.72 -15.95 -7.21
C SER A 485 12.35 -17.28 -6.56
N ALA A 486 11.57 -18.11 -7.25
CA ALA A 486 11.46 -19.52 -6.90
C ALA A 486 12.69 -20.29 -7.44
N PRO A 487 13.24 -21.27 -6.68
CA PRO A 487 14.35 -22.12 -7.12
C PRO A 487 14.15 -22.77 -8.49
N GLN A 488 12.91 -23.15 -8.82
CA GLN A 488 12.51 -23.76 -10.09
C GLN A 488 12.74 -22.80 -11.27
N GLY A 489 12.33 -21.54 -11.15
CA GLY A 489 12.51 -20.52 -12.17
C GLY A 489 13.98 -20.16 -12.38
N VAL A 490 14.74 -19.99 -11.28
CA VAL A 490 16.19 -19.77 -11.31
C VAL A 490 16.90 -20.89 -12.07
N HIS A 491 16.60 -22.15 -11.71
CA HIS A 491 17.21 -23.32 -12.31
C HIS A 491 16.96 -23.39 -13.82
N MET A 492 15.74 -23.06 -14.26
CA MET A 492 15.36 -23.09 -15.66
C MET A 492 16.02 -21.94 -16.45
N VAL A 493 15.99 -20.70 -15.95
CA VAL A 493 16.61 -19.55 -16.63
C VAL A 493 18.13 -19.72 -16.70
N CYS A 494 18.81 -19.98 -15.57
CA CYS A 494 20.28 -20.04 -15.54
C CYS A 494 20.86 -21.25 -16.28
N LYS A 495 20.14 -22.40 -16.36
CA LYS A 495 20.58 -23.52 -17.22
C LYS A 495 20.44 -23.22 -18.70
N ARG A 496 19.39 -22.52 -19.10
CA ARG A 496 19.09 -22.25 -20.52
C ARG A 496 19.88 -21.05 -21.06
N PHE A 497 20.18 -20.07 -20.20
CA PHE A 497 20.87 -18.84 -20.55
C PHE A 497 22.01 -18.59 -19.54
N PRO A 498 23.16 -19.30 -19.65
CA PRO A 498 24.25 -19.23 -18.67
C PRO A 498 24.97 -17.87 -18.58
N ARG A 499 24.75 -16.94 -19.54
CA ARG A 499 25.37 -15.60 -19.54
C ARG A 499 24.41 -14.47 -19.16
N ILE A 500 23.11 -14.74 -19.01
CA ILE A 500 22.18 -13.75 -18.46
C ILE A 500 22.51 -13.49 -17.00
N LYS A 501 22.29 -12.28 -16.49
CA LYS A 501 22.34 -11.99 -15.04
C LYS A 501 20.93 -11.95 -14.47
N ILE A 502 20.68 -12.60 -13.34
CA ILE A 502 19.43 -12.45 -12.57
C ILE A 502 19.73 -11.66 -11.31
N VAL A 503 18.90 -10.65 -11.01
CA VAL A 503 19.00 -9.82 -9.80
C VAL A 503 17.65 -9.84 -9.08
N THR A 504 17.61 -10.51 -7.93
CA THR A 504 16.40 -10.70 -7.11
C THR A 504 16.58 -10.10 -5.71
N SER A 505 15.50 -9.67 -5.05
CA SER A 505 15.58 -9.26 -3.64
C SER A 505 15.54 -10.43 -2.65
N GLU A 506 14.86 -11.52 -2.99
CA GLU A 506 14.81 -12.74 -2.15
C GLU A 506 14.70 -14.02 -3.02
N ILE A 507 15.08 -15.17 -2.45
CA ILE A 507 14.83 -16.50 -3.01
C ILE A 507 13.85 -17.21 -2.08
N GLU A 508 12.74 -17.66 -2.64
CA GLU A 508 11.59 -18.24 -1.93
C GLU A 508 11.75 -19.76 -1.75
N SER A 509 10.88 -20.41 -0.97
CA SER A 509 11.04 -21.84 -0.65
C SER A 509 10.73 -22.75 -1.84
N GLY A 510 9.82 -22.35 -2.73
CA GLY A 510 9.45 -23.13 -3.90
C GLY A 510 8.18 -22.65 -4.57
N LEU A 511 7.51 -23.59 -5.24
CA LEU A 511 6.17 -23.44 -5.80
C LEU A 511 5.22 -24.43 -5.10
N ASN A 512 3.93 -24.08 -4.97
CA ASN A 512 2.87 -25.01 -4.59
C ASN A 512 2.37 -25.83 -5.79
N GLU A 513 1.34 -26.65 -5.57
CA GLU A 513 0.70 -27.48 -6.60
C GLU A 513 0.09 -26.64 -7.74
N ASP A 514 -0.40 -25.43 -7.45
CA ASP A 514 -0.91 -24.46 -8.45
C ASP A 514 0.21 -23.70 -9.20
N PHE A 515 1.47 -24.08 -9.02
CA PHE A 515 2.65 -23.37 -9.54
C PHE A 515 2.85 -21.93 -9.04
N ARG A 516 2.19 -21.54 -7.95
CA ARG A 516 2.36 -20.24 -7.27
C ARG A 516 3.55 -20.27 -6.32
N VAL A 517 4.27 -19.15 -6.22
CA VAL A 517 5.46 -19.03 -5.35
C VAL A 517 5.06 -19.02 -3.88
N VAL A 518 5.79 -19.76 -3.04
CA VAL A 518 5.53 -19.88 -1.59
C VAL A 518 6.77 -19.44 -0.79
N PRO A 519 6.63 -18.64 0.29
CA PRO A 519 5.42 -17.92 0.71
C PRO A 519 4.89 -16.92 -0.34
N GLY A 520 5.77 -16.33 -1.17
CA GLY A 520 5.36 -15.47 -2.28
C GLY A 520 4.63 -14.19 -1.85
N MET A 521 3.94 -13.54 -2.78
CA MET A 521 3.22 -12.26 -2.57
C MET A 521 1.77 -12.25 -3.11
N GLY A 522 1.24 -13.42 -3.52
CA GLY A 522 0.03 -13.52 -4.33
C GLY A 522 0.26 -13.11 -5.80
N GLU A 523 -0.83 -12.81 -6.52
CA GLU A 523 -0.75 -12.31 -7.89
C GLU A 523 -0.31 -10.84 -7.89
N PHE A 524 1.00 -10.61 -8.00
CA PHE A 524 1.60 -9.29 -7.83
C PHE A 524 1.03 -8.23 -8.77
N GLY A 525 0.80 -8.59 -10.05
CA GLY A 525 0.22 -7.67 -11.02
C GLY A 525 -1.16 -7.20 -10.60
N ASP A 526 -1.98 -8.13 -10.10
CA ASP A 526 -3.34 -7.82 -9.70
C ASP A 526 -3.35 -6.89 -8.48
N ARG A 527 -2.63 -7.25 -7.41
CA ARG A 527 -2.46 -6.41 -6.19
C ARG A 527 -1.83 -5.04 -6.44
N TYR A 528 -0.93 -4.93 -7.42
CA TYR A 528 -0.27 -3.66 -7.75
C TYR A 528 -1.19 -2.71 -8.53
N PHE A 529 -1.97 -3.23 -9.48
CA PHE A 529 -2.87 -2.40 -10.29
C PHE A 529 -4.28 -2.24 -9.67
N GLY A 530 -4.65 -3.09 -8.71
CA GLY A 530 -6.04 -3.28 -8.26
C GLY A 530 -6.86 -3.93 -9.35
N THR A 531 -6.42 -5.10 -9.78
CA THR A 531 -7.22 -6.02 -10.60
C THR A 531 -7.44 -7.35 -9.86
N ASP A 532 -7.15 -7.33 -8.56
CA ASP A 532 -7.58 -8.26 -7.51
C ASP A 532 -8.83 -7.75 -6.78
N ASP A 533 -9.30 -6.54 -7.12
CA ASP A 533 -10.59 -6.01 -6.65
C ASP A 533 -11.69 -7.06 -6.93
N ASP A 534 -12.46 -7.37 -5.90
CA ASP A 534 -13.61 -8.29 -5.94
C ASP A 534 -14.44 -7.98 -7.19
N ASP A 535 -14.54 -8.92 -8.16
CA ASP A 535 -15.08 -8.67 -9.52
C ASP A 535 -16.43 -7.93 -9.43
N GLN A 536 -17.21 -8.24 -8.39
CA GLN A 536 -18.48 -7.62 -8.04
C GLN A 536 -18.44 -6.09 -7.86
N VAL A 537 -17.38 -5.51 -7.27
CA VAL A 537 -17.25 -4.05 -7.06
C VAL A 537 -16.90 -3.35 -8.37
N VAL A 538 -15.97 -3.92 -9.14
CA VAL A 538 -15.61 -3.43 -10.47
C VAL A 538 -16.80 -3.50 -11.42
N GLU A 539 -17.52 -4.62 -11.45
CA GLU A 539 -18.76 -4.78 -12.20
C GLU A 539 -19.85 -3.81 -11.74
N GLU A 540 -20.05 -3.60 -10.43
CA GLU A 540 -21.03 -2.63 -9.92
C GLU A 540 -20.70 -1.20 -10.38
N LEU A 541 -19.44 -0.77 -10.27
CA LEU A 541 -18.98 0.54 -10.73
C LEU A 541 -19.25 0.73 -12.23
N ILE A 542 -18.83 -0.23 -13.06
CA ILE A 542 -19.02 -0.19 -14.52
C ILE A 542 -20.52 -0.19 -14.89
N LYS A 543 -21.32 -1.02 -14.23
CA LYS A 543 -22.76 -1.12 -14.43
C LYS A 543 -23.47 0.17 -14.06
N ASN A 544 -23.17 0.76 -12.90
CA ASN A 544 -23.77 1.99 -12.44
C ASN A 544 -23.35 3.19 -13.31
N ALA A 545 -22.08 3.29 -13.71
CA ALA A 545 -21.61 4.35 -14.60
C ALA A 545 -22.27 4.27 -15.99
N LYS A 546 -22.38 3.06 -16.57
CA LYS A 546 -23.14 2.83 -17.81
C LYS A 546 -24.62 3.15 -17.67
N TYR A 547 -25.26 2.79 -16.56
CA TYR A 547 -26.67 3.11 -16.30
C TYR A 547 -26.90 4.62 -16.21
N ILE A 548 -26.02 5.34 -15.50
CA ILE A 548 -26.08 6.81 -15.43
C ILE A 548 -25.92 7.44 -16.82
N ALA A 549 -25.06 6.86 -17.66
CA ALA A 549 -24.84 7.23 -19.06
C ALA A 549 -25.89 6.68 -20.06
N THR A 550 -27.09 6.25 -19.63
CA THR A 550 -28.15 5.76 -20.52
C THR A 550 -28.65 6.88 -21.47
N PRO A 551 -28.65 6.67 -22.81
CA PRO A 551 -29.26 7.63 -23.75
C PRO A 551 -30.74 7.89 -23.44
N GLY A 552 -31.17 9.14 -23.55
CA GLY A 552 -32.51 9.56 -23.10
C GLY A 552 -32.61 9.87 -21.60
N LYS A 553 -31.52 9.74 -20.83
CA LYS A 553 -31.49 10.09 -19.40
C LYS A 553 -30.31 11.00 -19.05
N GLY A 554 -30.42 11.72 -17.93
CA GLY A 554 -29.32 12.47 -17.33
C GLY A 554 -29.47 12.65 -15.81
N ILE A 555 -28.70 13.56 -15.23
CA ILE A 555 -28.59 13.76 -13.78
C ILE A 555 -29.25 15.08 -13.35
N LEU A 556 -30.09 15.02 -12.32
CA LEU A 556 -30.51 16.19 -11.57
C LEU A 556 -29.45 16.51 -10.50
N ALA A 557 -28.84 17.69 -10.56
CA ALA A 557 -27.96 18.19 -9.51
C ALA A 557 -28.79 18.97 -8.47
N ALA A 558 -29.20 18.31 -7.39
CA ALA A 558 -29.94 18.87 -6.25
C ALA A 558 -29.06 18.94 -4.98
N ASP A 559 -27.74 19.02 -5.19
CA ASP A 559 -26.67 19.00 -4.20
C ASP A 559 -26.30 20.40 -3.66
N GLU A 560 -27.23 21.35 -3.74
CA GLU A 560 -27.00 22.69 -3.21
C GLU A 560 -26.78 22.66 -1.69
N SER A 561 -25.64 23.20 -1.25
CA SER A 561 -25.33 23.44 0.17
C SER A 561 -26.42 24.29 0.84
N THR A 562 -26.57 24.20 2.16
CA THR A 562 -27.53 25.02 2.93
C THR A 562 -27.39 26.52 2.63
N GLY A 563 -26.17 27.02 2.37
CA GLY A 563 -25.93 28.40 1.96
C GLY A 563 -26.38 28.69 0.51
N THR A 564 -26.08 27.80 -0.44
CA THR A 564 -26.43 28.00 -1.85
C THR A 564 -27.92 27.78 -2.15
N ILE A 565 -28.58 26.84 -1.49
CA ILE A 565 -30.04 26.70 -1.59
C ILE A 565 -30.74 27.89 -0.92
N GLY A 566 -30.17 28.46 0.15
CA GLY A 566 -30.64 29.71 0.75
C GLY A 566 -30.73 30.85 -0.25
N LYS A 567 -29.66 31.10 -1.03
CA LYS A 567 -29.66 32.11 -2.11
C LYS A 567 -30.79 31.88 -3.14
N ARG A 568 -31.14 30.62 -3.42
CA ARG A 568 -32.24 30.26 -4.33
C ARG A 568 -33.62 30.47 -3.69
N LEU A 569 -33.81 30.05 -2.44
CA LEU A 569 -35.08 30.27 -1.74
C LEU A 569 -35.37 31.77 -1.55
N SER A 570 -34.34 32.57 -1.23
CA SER A 570 -34.48 34.03 -1.14
C SER A 570 -34.92 34.69 -2.45
N SER A 571 -34.54 34.17 -3.63
CA SER A 571 -34.94 34.76 -4.91
C SER A 571 -36.44 34.59 -5.24
N ILE A 572 -37.14 33.72 -4.49
CA ILE A 572 -38.60 33.55 -4.55
C ILE A 572 -39.30 33.97 -3.24
N ASN A 573 -38.60 34.72 -2.36
CA ASN A 573 -39.07 35.16 -1.05
C ASN A 573 -39.46 34.02 -0.08
N VAL A 574 -38.75 32.90 -0.14
CA VAL A 574 -38.93 31.74 0.76
C VAL A 574 -37.80 31.69 1.79
N GLU A 575 -38.15 31.39 3.05
CA GLU A 575 -37.18 31.29 4.14
C GLU A 575 -36.34 30.00 4.05
N ASN A 576 -35.04 30.09 4.37
CA ASN A 576 -34.11 28.95 4.34
C ASN A 576 -34.16 28.09 5.62
N ILE A 577 -35.32 27.53 5.91
CA ILE A 577 -35.52 26.52 6.97
C ILE A 577 -35.52 25.11 6.38
N GLU A 578 -35.24 24.11 7.23
CA GLU A 578 -35.12 22.71 6.80
C GLU A 578 -36.38 22.20 6.11
N SER A 579 -37.56 22.49 6.65
CA SER A 579 -38.86 22.09 6.05
C SER A 579 -39.07 22.66 4.65
N ASN A 580 -38.58 23.86 4.35
CA ASN A 580 -38.67 24.44 3.00
C ASN A 580 -37.65 23.81 2.03
N ARG A 581 -36.47 23.42 2.52
CA ARG A 581 -35.51 22.62 1.74
C ARG A 581 -36.09 21.25 1.43
N GLN A 582 -36.56 20.54 2.45
CA GLN A 582 -37.21 19.24 2.38
C GLN A 582 -38.41 19.26 1.42
N ALA A 583 -39.31 20.26 1.52
CA ALA A 583 -40.45 20.42 0.60
C ALA A 583 -40.05 20.65 -0.87
N LEU A 584 -38.97 21.40 -1.13
CA LEU A 584 -38.45 21.58 -2.49
C LEU A 584 -37.86 20.29 -3.06
N ARG A 585 -37.17 19.49 -2.23
CA ARG A 585 -36.63 18.18 -2.63
C ARG A 585 -37.76 17.18 -2.90
N GLU A 586 -38.75 17.14 -2.00
CA GLU A 586 -39.95 16.32 -2.14
C GLU A 586 -40.72 16.65 -3.42
N LEU A 587 -40.92 17.93 -3.75
CA LEU A 587 -41.54 18.38 -5.00
C LEU A 587 -40.83 17.78 -6.22
N LEU A 588 -39.50 17.86 -6.28
CA LEU A 588 -38.70 17.35 -7.40
C LEU A 588 -38.75 15.82 -7.49
N PHE A 589 -38.62 15.11 -6.36
CA PHE A 589 -38.52 13.65 -6.35
C PHE A 589 -39.88 12.94 -6.46
N THR A 590 -40.98 13.61 -6.10
CA THR A 590 -42.35 13.09 -6.28
C THR A 590 -43.00 13.57 -7.58
N SER A 591 -42.27 14.28 -8.45
CA SER A 591 -42.79 14.81 -9.72
C SER A 591 -43.27 13.69 -10.66
N PRO A 592 -44.58 13.59 -10.96
CA PRO A 592 -45.10 12.49 -11.78
C PRO A 592 -44.46 12.45 -13.17
N ASN A 593 -44.03 11.26 -13.59
CA ASN A 593 -43.39 11.00 -14.89
C ASN A 593 -42.06 11.74 -15.15
N ALA A 594 -41.49 12.48 -14.18
CA ALA A 594 -40.22 13.18 -14.38
C ALA A 594 -39.00 12.26 -14.19
N LEU A 595 -39.04 11.37 -13.19
CA LEU A 595 -37.95 10.47 -12.83
C LEU A 595 -37.49 9.50 -13.95
N PRO A 596 -38.35 8.99 -14.86
CA PRO A 596 -37.89 8.17 -16.00
C PRO A 596 -36.85 8.84 -16.91
N TYR A 597 -36.83 10.18 -16.99
CA TYR A 597 -35.83 10.96 -17.75
C TYR A 597 -34.53 11.20 -16.96
N LEU A 598 -34.47 10.75 -15.70
CA LEU A 598 -33.31 10.84 -14.84
C LEU A 598 -32.71 9.45 -14.65
N SER A 599 -31.38 9.38 -14.66
CA SER A 599 -30.61 8.19 -14.31
C SER A 599 -29.95 8.32 -12.93
N GLY A 600 -29.74 9.56 -12.45
CA GLY A 600 -29.31 9.83 -11.08
C GLY A 600 -29.74 11.19 -10.54
N VAL A 601 -29.67 11.34 -9.22
CA VAL A 601 -29.79 12.63 -8.52
C VAL A 601 -28.60 12.83 -7.58
N ILE A 602 -27.93 13.96 -7.70
CA ILE A 602 -26.90 14.39 -6.73
C ILE A 602 -27.61 15.07 -5.56
N LEU A 603 -27.34 14.61 -4.34
CA LEU A 603 -27.92 15.09 -3.10
C LEU A 603 -26.87 15.79 -2.24
N PHE A 604 -27.32 16.79 -1.46
CA PHE A 604 -26.54 17.30 -0.34
C PHE A 604 -26.68 16.34 0.86
N GLU A 605 -25.71 16.35 1.77
CA GLU A 605 -25.65 15.42 2.92
C GLU A 605 -26.92 15.46 3.78
N GLU A 606 -27.50 16.65 3.99
CA GLU A 606 -28.80 16.82 4.64
C GLU A 606 -29.92 16.03 3.93
N THR A 607 -30.00 16.14 2.60
CA THR A 607 -31.06 15.51 1.80
C THR A 607 -30.90 14.00 1.67
N LEU A 608 -29.67 13.47 1.76
CA LEU A 608 -29.41 12.02 1.73
C LEU A 608 -30.10 11.27 2.87
N TYR A 609 -30.22 11.91 4.04
CA TYR A 609 -30.87 11.35 5.23
C TYR A 609 -32.29 11.91 5.50
N GLN A 610 -32.78 12.81 4.65
CA GLN A 610 -34.14 13.35 4.76
C GLN A 610 -35.20 12.39 4.24
N LYS A 611 -36.44 12.67 4.68
CA LYS A 611 -37.66 11.94 4.34
C LYS A 611 -38.68 12.90 3.71
N SER A 612 -39.55 12.38 2.87
CA SER A 612 -40.78 13.05 2.43
C SER A 612 -41.78 13.18 3.57
N SER A 613 -42.85 13.97 3.35
CA SER A 613 -43.89 14.26 4.33
C SER A 613 -44.73 13.03 4.74
N ASP A 614 -44.70 11.95 3.96
CA ASP A 614 -45.26 10.62 4.29
C ASP A 614 -44.31 9.75 5.15
N GLY A 615 -43.11 10.23 5.44
CA GLY A 615 -42.11 9.54 6.27
C GLY A 615 -41.13 8.64 5.50
N LYS A 616 -41.23 8.57 4.17
CA LYS A 616 -40.35 7.74 3.33
C LYS A 616 -38.99 8.40 3.07
N PRO A 617 -37.84 7.70 3.20
CA PRO A 617 -36.54 8.24 2.81
C PRO A 617 -36.48 8.63 1.33
N PHE A 618 -35.87 9.78 1.02
CA PHE A 618 -35.73 10.22 -0.37
C PHE A 618 -34.91 9.24 -1.22
N VAL A 619 -33.92 8.55 -0.61
CA VAL A 619 -33.14 7.50 -1.30
C VAL A 619 -34.00 6.34 -1.78
N GLU A 620 -35.03 5.93 -1.02
CA GLU A 620 -35.96 4.86 -1.42
C GLU A 620 -36.86 5.32 -2.57
N ILE A 621 -37.39 6.55 -2.51
CA ILE A 621 -38.20 7.13 -3.59
C ILE A 621 -37.43 7.15 -4.92
N LEU A 622 -36.15 7.53 -4.88
CA LEU A 622 -35.30 7.53 -6.07
C LEU A 622 -35.04 6.10 -6.57
N GLN A 623 -34.66 5.18 -5.68
CA GLN A 623 -34.36 3.79 -6.02
C GLN A 623 -35.54 3.04 -6.63
N GLU A 624 -36.76 3.18 -6.10
CA GLU A 624 -37.98 2.56 -6.65
C GLU A 624 -38.31 3.05 -8.06
N ASN A 625 -37.92 4.29 -8.38
CA ASN A 625 -38.09 4.88 -9.71
C ASN A 625 -36.87 4.62 -10.62
N ASN A 626 -35.95 3.73 -10.21
CA ASN A 626 -34.70 3.41 -10.89
C ASN A 626 -33.80 4.65 -11.12
N VAL A 627 -33.77 5.58 -10.17
CA VAL A 627 -32.88 6.75 -10.20
C VAL A 627 -31.82 6.57 -9.12
N ILE A 628 -30.55 6.58 -9.51
CA ILE A 628 -29.46 6.33 -8.58
C ILE A 628 -29.23 7.57 -7.69
N PRO A 629 -29.14 7.43 -6.35
CA PRO A 629 -28.71 8.52 -5.47
C PRO A 629 -27.18 8.71 -5.53
N GLY A 630 -26.72 9.95 -5.44
CA GLY A 630 -25.31 10.30 -5.28
C GLY A 630 -25.07 11.49 -4.37
N MET A 631 -23.81 11.78 -4.02
CA MET A 631 -23.44 12.82 -3.03
C MET A 631 -22.29 13.73 -3.47
N VAL A 632 -21.98 14.76 -2.66
CA VAL A 632 -21.10 15.89 -3.00
C VAL A 632 -19.89 16.08 -2.07
N ASP A 633 -18.87 16.80 -2.57
CA ASP A 633 -17.67 17.28 -1.89
C ASP A 633 -17.89 18.35 -0.78
N LYS A 634 -16.79 18.85 -0.18
CA LYS A 634 -16.78 19.86 0.91
C LYS A 634 -16.23 21.24 0.49
N GLY A 635 -16.36 21.59 -0.80
CA GLY A 635 -16.12 22.94 -1.32
C GLY A 635 -14.65 23.29 -1.58
N THR A 636 -14.42 24.56 -1.97
CA THR A 636 -13.13 25.07 -2.47
C THR A 636 -12.42 26.00 -1.50
N VAL A 637 -11.08 25.98 -1.52
CA VAL A 637 -10.18 26.93 -0.84
C VAL A 637 -9.24 27.60 -1.85
N GLU A 638 -8.76 28.80 -1.54
CA GLU A 638 -7.89 29.57 -2.45
C GLU A 638 -6.43 29.10 -2.38
N LEU A 639 -5.76 29.05 -3.54
CA LEU A 639 -4.36 28.64 -3.67
C LEU A 639 -3.44 29.84 -3.41
N ALA A 640 -2.66 29.77 -2.32
CA ALA A 640 -1.67 30.79 -1.99
C ALA A 640 -0.64 30.99 -3.13
N GLY A 641 -0.30 32.24 -3.41
CA GLY A 641 0.61 32.60 -4.51
C GLY A 641 -0.04 32.61 -5.90
N THR A 642 -1.35 32.33 -6.01
CA THR A 642 -2.11 32.51 -7.25
C THR A 642 -2.96 33.79 -7.21
N ASN A 643 -3.40 34.25 -8.38
CA ASN A 643 -4.36 35.34 -8.52
C ASN A 643 -5.78 34.84 -8.25
N GLY A 644 -6.11 34.45 -7.01
CA GLY A 644 -7.45 33.97 -6.64
C GLY A 644 -7.91 32.77 -7.48
N GLU A 645 -7.04 31.79 -7.67
CA GLU A 645 -7.39 30.45 -8.14
C GLU A 645 -7.64 29.53 -6.94
N THR A 646 -8.27 28.38 -7.17
CA THR A 646 -8.77 27.50 -6.10
C THR A 646 -8.33 26.05 -6.26
N THR A 647 -8.33 25.33 -5.14
CA THR A 647 -8.33 23.86 -5.09
C THR A 647 -9.48 23.39 -4.21
N THR A 648 -9.89 22.13 -4.32
CA THR A 648 -11.05 21.58 -3.60
C THR A 648 -10.61 20.74 -2.41
N GLN A 649 -11.30 20.88 -1.28
CA GLN A 649 -10.98 20.25 0.00
C GLN A 649 -11.98 19.14 0.37
N GLY A 650 -11.62 18.30 1.34
CA GLY A 650 -12.50 17.25 1.88
C GLY A 650 -11.96 15.81 1.77
N PHE A 651 -10.67 15.64 1.46
CA PHE A 651 -9.98 14.34 1.45
C PHE A 651 -9.90 13.69 2.83
N ASP A 652 -9.79 14.51 3.88
CA ASP A 652 -9.78 14.04 5.26
C ASP A 652 -11.09 13.29 5.55
N SER A 653 -10.97 12.07 6.07
CA SER A 653 -12.07 11.11 6.29
C SER A 653 -12.86 10.69 5.03
N LEU A 654 -12.43 11.03 3.80
CA LEU A 654 -13.23 10.79 2.59
C LEU A 654 -13.66 9.32 2.42
N GLY A 655 -12.75 8.34 2.56
CA GLY A 655 -13.10 6.92 2.45
C GLY A 655 -14.16 6.49 3.48
N ALA A 656 -14.00 6.89 4.74
CA ALA A 656 -14.98 6.60 5.80
C ALA A 656 -16.36 7.23 5.50
N ARG A 657 -16.40 8.44 4.91
CA ARG A 657 -17.64 9.07 4.44
C ARG A 657 -18.23 8.33 3.24
N CYS A 658 -17.42 7.96 2.24
CA CYS A 658 -17.85 7.17 1.09
C CYS A 658 -18.50 5.84 1.52
N ALA A 659 -17.89 5.10 2.45
CA ALA A 659 -18.48 3.89 3.02
C ALA A 659 -19.82 4.14 3.74
N GLN A 660 -19.98 5.27 4.43
CA GLN A 660 -21.25 5.66 5.07
C GLN A 660 -22.32 6.03 4.03
N TYR A 661 -21.96 6.74 2.96
CA TYR A 661 -22.89 7.13 1.91
C TYR A 661 -23.31 5.94 1.03
N TYR A 662 -22.42 4.99 0.77
CA TYR A 662 -22.76 3.73 0.10
C TYR A 662 -23.78 2.92 0.91
N LYS A 663 -23.59 2.84 2.24
CA LYS A 663 -24.56 2.23 3.19
C LYS A 663 -25.88 2.98 3.26
N ALA A 664 -25.88 4.30 3.04
CA ALA A 664 -27.08 5.12 2.93
C ALA A 664 -27.80 5.00 1.56
N GLY A 665 -27.32 4.14 0.65
CA GLY A 665 -27.98 3.85 -0.62
C GLY A 665 -27.48 4.65 -1.83
N ALA A 666 -26.45 5.47 -1.67
CA ALA A 666 -25.81 6.14 -2.80
C ALA A 666 -24.88 5.20 -3.59
N ARG A 667 -24.71 5.45 -4.89
CA ARG A 667 -23.81 4.67 -5.78
C ARG A 667 -22.92 5.49 -6.70
N PHE A 668 -23.02 6.81 -6.65
CA PHE A 668 -22.06 7.70 -7.30
C PHE A 668 -21.76 8.91 -6.43
N ALA A 669 -20.61 9.54 -6.67
CA ALA A 669 -20.16 10.73 -5.98
C ALA A 669 -19.92 11.86 -6.99
N LYS A 670 -19.81 13.10 -6.52
CA LYS A 670 -19.49 14.27 -7.34
C LYS A 670 -18.50 15.18 -6.63
N TRP A 671 -17.41 15.57 -7.31
CA TRP A 671 -16.40 16.46 -6.76
C TRP A 671 -16.06 17.58 -7.72
N ARG A 672 -16.36 18.82 -7.31
CA ARG A 672 -16.19 20.03 -8.12
C ARG A 672 -14.84 20.70 -7.88
N ALA A 673 -13.95 20.58 -8.85
CA ALA A 673 -12.80 21.46 -9.02
C ALA A 673 -13.23 22.73 -9.78
N VAL A 674 -12.60 23.86 -9.45
CA VAL A 674 -12.94 25.17 -10.05
C VAL A 674 -11.67 25.83 -10.58
N LEU A 675 -11.69 26.11 -11.88
CA LEU A 675 -10.64 26.81 -12.60
C LEU A 675 -11.24 28.03 -13.29
N LYS A 676 -10.42 29.01 -13.65
CA LYS A 676 -10.87 30.22 -14.36
C LYS A 676 -9.94 30.57 -15.51
N ILE A 677 -10.47 31.29 -16.49
CA ILE A 677 -9.70 31.85 -17.59
C ILE A 677 -9.42 33.33 -17.28
N GLY A 678 -8.18 33.75 -17.45
CA GLY A 678 -7.76 35.14 -17.32
C GLY A 678 -6.53 35.44 -18.17
N HIS A 679 -5.80 36.49 -17.80
CA HIS A 679 -4.55 36.85 -18.48
C HIS A 679 -3.45 35.80 -18.23
N THR A 680 -3.36 35.32 -16.99
CA THR A 680 -2.37 34.34 -16.53
C THR A 680 -2.99 32.99 -16.13
N GLU A 681 -4.32 32.92 -16.05
CA GLU A 681 -5.08 31.78 -15.55
C GLU A 681 -5.74 30.98 -16.70
N PRO A 682 -5.91 29.65 -16.57
CA PRO A 682 -5.53 28.84 -15.40
C PRO A 682 -4.02 28.57 -15.36
N SER A 683 -3.41 28.81 -14.20
CA SER A 683 -1.98 28.59 -13.99
C SER A 683 -1.64 27.09 -13.97
N GLU A 684 -0.37 26.75 -14.22
CA GLU A 684 0.07 25.35 -14.13
C GLU A 684 -0.16 24.77 -12.73
N LEU A 685 0.03 25.57 -11.67
CA LEU A 685 -0.24 25.15 -10.30
C LEU A 685 -1.72 24.79 -10.09
N SER A 686 -2.63 25.66 -10.54
CA SER A 686 -4.07 25.44 -10.45
C SER A 686 -4.51 24.17 -11.20
N ILE A 687 -3.98 23.97 -12.43
CA ILE A 687 -4.27 22.78 -13.23
C ILE A 687 -3.79 21.50 -12.53
N GLN A 688 -2.54 21.45 -12.09
CA GLN A 688 -1.96 20.26 -11.48
C GLN A 688 -2.63 19.93 -10.13
N GLN A 689 -2.90 20.93 -9.28
CA GLN A 689 -3.56 20.71 -7.99
C GLN A 689 -4.99 20.19 -8.14
N ASN A 690 -5.78 20.76 -9.06
CA ASN A 690 -7.14 20.28 -9.31
C ASN A 690 -7.15 18.89 -9.98
N ALA A 691 -6.25 18.61 -10.91
CA ALA A 691 -6.13 17.30 -11.55
C ALA A 691 -5.74 16.20 -10.54
N GLN A 692 -4.73 16.44 -9.71
CA GLN A 692 -4.32 15.52 -8.64
C GLN A 692 -5.42 15.33 -7.60
N GLY A 693 -6.09 16.42 -7.21
CA GLY A 693 -7.21 16.38 -6.27
C GLY A 693 -8.38 15.54 -6.79
N LEU A 694 -8.82 15.76 -8.03
CA LEU A 694 -9.86 14.96 -8.68
C LEU A 694 -9.48 13.48 -8.79
N ALA A 695 -8.22 13.18 -9.13
CA ALA A 695 -7.76 11.80 -9.26
C ALA A 695 -7.72 11.06 -7.92
N ARG A 696 -7.21 11.70 -6.86
CA ARG A 696 -7.22 11.17 -5.49
C ARG A 696 -8.64 10.98 -4.96
N TYR A 697 -9.54 11.91 -5.25
CA TYR A 697 -10.97 11.76 -4.93
C TYR A 697 -11.58 10.54 -5.64
N ALA A 698 -11.28 10.36 -6.93
CA ALA A 698 -11.88 9.32 -7.75
C ALA A 698 -11.49 7.91 -7.29
N ILE A 699 -10.21 7.65 -7.00
CA ILE A 699 -9.78 6.33 -6.50
C ILE A 699 -10.41 5.99 -5.15
N ILE A 700 -10.49 6.95 -4.22
CA ILE A 700 -11.12 6.75 -2.90
C ILE A 700 -12.62 6.45 -3.03
N CYS A 701 -13.31 7.01 -4.03
CA CYS A 701 -14.70 6.65 -4.31
C CYS A 701 -14.84 5.22 -4.84
N GLN A 702 -13.96 4.81 -5.76
CA GLN A 702 -13.98 3.45 -6.33
C GLN A 702 -13.67 2.37 -5.29
N GLU A 703 -12.68 2.59 -4.42
CA GLU A 703 -12.37 1.76 -3.24
C GLU A 703 -13.58 1.57 -2.28
N ASN A 704 -14.63 2.39 -2.41
CA ASN A 704 -15.83 2.38 -1.59
C ASN A 704 -17.12 2.16 -2.41
N GLY A 705 -17.02 1.61 -3.63
CA GLY A 705 -18.17 1.23 -4.47
C GLY A 705 -18.98 2.41 -5.05
N LEU A 706 -18.40 3.62 -5.09
CA LEU A 706 -19.04 4.81 -5.63
C LEU A 706 -18.41 5.24 -6.95
N VAL A 707 -19.22 5.36 -8.00
CA VAL A 707 -18.79 5.93 -9.30
C VAL A 707 -18.43 7.42 -9.11
N PRO A 708 -17.19 7.87 -9.34
CA PRO A 708 -16.85 9.28 -9.22
C PRO A 708 -17.25 10.06 -10.48
N ILE A 709 -18.04 11.12 -10.29
CA ILE A 709 -18.23 12.19 -11.27
C ILE A 709 -17.11 13.21 -11.07
N VAL A 710 -16.20 13.23 -12.04
CA VAL A 710 -15.04 14.13 -12.10
C VAL A 710 -15.50 15.46 -12.71
N GLU A 711 -15.60 16.52 -11.91
CA GLU A 711 -16.11 17.84 -12.33
C GLU A 711 -14.99 18.92 -12.33
N PRO A 712 -14.18 19.04 -13.41
CA PRO A 712 -13.25 20.15 -13.60
C PRO A 712 -13.98 21.33 -14.27
N GLU A 713 -14.71 22.14 -13.50
CA GLU A 713 -15.41 23.30 -14.04
C GLU A 713 -14.45 24.44 -14.34
N ILE A 714 -14.32 24.79 -15.63
CA ILE A 714 -13.74 26.06 -16.04
C ILE A 714 -14.86 27.11 -16.07
N LEU A 715 -14.71 28.14 -15.24
CA LEU A 715 -15.66 29.25 -15.13
C LEU A 715 -15.73 30.06 -16.43
N THR A 716 -16.95 30.52 -16.73
CA THR A 716 -17.26 31.34 -17.92
C THR A 716 -16.97 32.83 -17.72
N ASP A 717 -16.63 33.29 -16.51
CA ASP A 717 -16.38 34.70 -16.23
C ASP A 717 -15.29 35.32 -17.14
N GLY A 718 -15.57 36.48 -17.73
CA GLY A 718 -14.62 37.30 -18.50
C GLY A 718 -14.98 37.49 -19.98
N ASP A 719 -14.05 38.08 -20.73
CA ASP A 719 -14.20 38.55 -22.12
C ASP A 719 -13.53 37.63 -23.17
N HIS A 720 -13.14 36.43 -22.75
CA HIS A 720 -12.39 35.47 -23.57
C HIS A 720 -13.23 34.83 -24.69
N ASP A 721 -12.62 34.64 -25.86
CA ASP A 721 -13.30 33.96 -26.98
C ASP A 721 -13.46 32.44 -26.75
N ILE A 722 -14.31 31.81 -27.57
CA ILE A 722 -14.54 30.36 -27.50
C ILE A 722 -13.27 29.54 -27.78
N LYS A 723 -12.29 30.08 -28.53
CA LYS A 723 -11.03 29.38 -28.82
C LYS A 723 -10.14 29.32 -27.60
N LYS A 724 -10.08 30.40 -26.81
CA LYS A 724 -9.38 30.44 -25.51
C LYS A 724 -10.04 29.47 -24.51
N CYS A 725 -11.37 29.38 -24.50
CA CYS A 725 -12.11 28.39 -23.71
C CYS A 725 -11.79 26.94 -24.15
N ALA A 726 -11.75 26.68 -25.47
CA ALA A 726 -11.37 25.37 -26.01
C ALA A 726 -9.95 24.98 -25.61
N ALA A 727 -8.97 25.88 -25.76
CA ALA A 727 -7.58 25.63 -25.42
C ALA A 727 -7.38 25.39 -23.91
N ALA A 728 -8.10 26.13 -23.06
CA ALA A 728 -8.11 25.89 -21.61
C ALA A 728 -8.72 24.53 -21.27
N THR A 729 -9.86 24.19 -21.88
CA THR A 729 -10.56 22.91 -21.69
C THR A 729 -9.69 21.73 -22.11
N GLU A 730 -9.05 21.79 -23.28
CA GLU A 730 -8.13 20.74 -23.73
C GLU A 730 -6.93 20.57 -22.78
N LYS A 731 -6.31 21.68 -22.33
CA LYS A 731 -5.18 21.61 -21.38
C LYS A 731 -5.58 21.00 -20.04
N VAL A 732 -6.73 21.41 -19.49
CA VAL A 732 -7.23 20.93 -18.20
C VAL A 732 -7.62 19.45 -18.27
N LEU A 733 -8.40 19.04 -19.28
CA LEU A 733 -8.82 17.65 -19.40
C LEU A 733 -7.65 16.68 -19.65
N ALA A 734 -6.65 17.09 -20.44
CA ALA A 734 -5.43 16.29 -20.61
C ALA A 734 -4.68 16.07 -19.28
N ALA A 735 -4.59 17.11 -18.44
CA ALA A 735 -4.00 16.97 -17.10
C ALA A 735 -4.84 16.10 -16.16
N VAL A 736 -6.17 16.23 -16.19
CA VAL A 736 -7.11 15.42 -15.39
C VAL A 736 -6.99 13.94 -15.75
N TYR A 737 -7.05 13.56 -17.04
CA TYR A 737 -6.94 12.15 -17.43
C TYR A 737 -5.54 11.55 -17.19
N LYS A 738 -4.48 12.36 -17.30
CA LYS A 738 -3.15 11.96 -16.84
C LYS A 738 -3.15 11.67 -15.33
N GLY A 739 -3.71 12.55 -14.52
CA GLY A 739 -3.83 12.36 -13.06
C GLY A 739 -4.64 11.11 -12.69
N LEU A 740 -5.80 10.89 -13.34
CA LEU A 740 -6.63 9.71 -13.14
C LEU A 740 -5.86 8.41 -13.43
N ASN A 741 -5.09 8.37 -14.52
CA ASN A 741 -4.25 7.23 -14.88
C ASN A 741 -3.09 7.02 -13.88
N GLU A 742 -2.45 8.10 -13.42
CA GLU A 742 -1.40 8.08 -12.37
C GLU A 742 -1.93 7.70 -10.96
N GLN A 743 -3.24 7.64 -10.77
CA GLN A 743 -3.90 7.14 -9.55
C GLN A 743 -4.63 5.81 -9.76
N HIS A 744 -4.39 5.12 -10.89
CA HIS A 744 -4.97 3.82 -11.22
C HIS A 744 -6.52 3.78 -11.20
N VAL A 745 -7.16 4.90 -11.58
CA VAL A 745 -8.63 5.01 -11.61
C VAL A 745 -9.20 4.25 -12.81
N LEU A 746 -10.17 3.37 -12.56
CA LEU A 746 -10.90 2.59 -13.57
C LEU A 746 -11.84 3.50 -14.36
N LEU A 747 -11.50 3.87 -15.60
CA LEU A 747 -12.25 4.86 -16.37
C LEU A 747 -13.67 4.40 -16.74
N GLU A 748 -13.86 3.11 -16.97
CA GLU A 748 -15.13 2.45 -17.24
C GLU A 748 -16.14 2.61 -16.08
N GLY A 749 -15.62 2.81 -14.86
CA GLY A 749 -16.37 3.09 -13.64
C GLY A 749 -16.36 4.57 -13.23
N THR A 750 -16.16 5.51 -14.16
CA THR A 750 -16.18 6.98 -13.92
C THR A 750 -17.20 7.71 -14.79
N LEU A 751 -17.45 8.98 -14.49
CA LEU A 751 -18.13 9.91 -15.39
C LEU A 751 -17.41 11.26 -15.40
N LEU A 752 -17.45 11.97 -16.53
CA LEU A 752 -16.92 13.33 -16.64
C LEU A 752 -18.07 14.35 -16.59
N LYS A 753 -17.91 15.42 -15.80
CA LYS A 753 -18.82 16.58 -15.76
C LYS A 753 -18.04 17.85 -16.11
N PRO A 754 -17.78 18.13 -17.39
CA PRO A 754 -17.05 19.31 -17.81
C PRO A 754 -18.02 20.47 -18.03
N ASN A 755 -17.47 21.69 -18.08
CA ASN A 755 -18.15 22.81 -18.75
C ASN A 755 -18.33 22.50 -20.24
N MET A 756 -19.39 23.07 -20.84
CA MET A 756 -19.44 23.23 -22.30
C MET A 756 -18.39 24.28 -22.71
N VAL A 757 -17.89 24.20 -23.94
CA VAL A 757 -16.92 25.18 -24.46
C VAL A 757 -17.68 26.36 -25.07
N THR A 758 -17.83 27.42 -24.29
CA THR A 758 -18.52 28.67 -24.69
C THR A 758 -17.55 29.86 -24.70
N PRO A 759 -17.91 30.99 -25.33
CA PRO A 759 -17.30 32.28 -25.02
C PRO A 759 -17.48 32.65 -23.53
N GLY A 760 -16.71 33.64 -23.08
CA GLY A 760 -16.84 34.22 -21.75
C GLY A 760 -18.16 34.99 -21.57
N SER A 761 -18.52 35.24 -20.31
CA SER A 761 -19.77 35.91 -19.90
C SER A 761 -19.94 37.30 -20.49
N ASP A 762 -18.82 37.98 -20.74
CA ASP A 762 -18.74 39.37 -21.19
C ASP A 762 -18.49 39.43 -22.72
N SER A 763 -18.37 38.28 -23.39
CA SER A 763 -18.23 38.15 -24.85
C SER A 763 -19.58 38.00 -25.58
N PRO A 764 -19.63 38.26 -26.90
CA PRO A 764 -20.79 37.93 -27.72
C PRO A 764 -21.11 36.43 -27.68
N LYS A 765 -22.39 36.09 -27.50
CA LYS A 765 -22.89 34.71 -27.58
C LYS A 765 -22.69 34.14 -29.00
N VAL A 766 -22.45 32.83 -29.07
CA VAL A 766 -22.40 32.06 -30.33
C VAL A 766 -23.60 31.12 -30.44
N THR A 767 -23.82 30.54 -31.62
CA THR A 767 -24.91 29.57 -31.82
C THR A 767 -24.64 28.22 -31.14
N PRO A 768 -25.67 27.40 -30.91
CA PRO A 768 -25.50 26.06 -30.36
C PRO A 768 -24.57 25.16 -31.18
N GLU A 769 -24.59 25.28 -32.50
CA GLU A 769 -23.76 24.50 -33.43
C GLU A 769 -22.28 24.82 -33.27
N VAL A 770 -21.94 26.10 -33.04
CA VAL A 770 -20.57 26.54 -32.76
C VAL A 770 -20.12 26.01 -31.40
N THR A 771 -20.95 26.14 -30.37
CA THR A 771 -20.69 25.57 -29.03
C THR A 771 -20.45 24.06 -29.11
N ALA A 772 -21.29 23.36 -29.87
CA ALA A 772 -21.20 21.91 -30.06
C ALA A 772 -19.91 21.49 -30.77
N GLN A 773 -19.54 22.16 -31.86
CA GLN A 773 -18.33 21.86 -32.61
C GLN A 773 -17.08 21.99 -31.74
N TYR A 774 -16.92 23.11 -31.00
CA TYR A 774 -15.76 23.29 -30.12
C TYR A 774 -15.77 22.31 -28.93
N THR A 775 -16.93 22.07 -28.31
CA THR A 775 -17.03 21.16 -27.15
C THR A 775 -16.69 19.72 -27.54
N VAL A 776 -17.33 19.17 -28.58
CA VAL A 776 -17.06 17.78 -29.02
C VAL A 776 -15.63 17.63 -29.55
N THR A 777 -15.07 18.66 -30.19
CA THR A 777 -13.67 18.64 -30.65
C THR A 777 -12.69 18.58 -29.46
N ALA A 778 -12.89 19.38 -28.43
CA ALA A 778 -12.05 19.38 -27.23
C ALA A 778 -12.08 18.01 -26.54
N LEU A 779 -13.27 17.46 -26.31
CA LEU A 779 -13.44 16.14 -25.67
C LEU A 779 -12.77 15.02 -26.48
N ARG A 780 -12.92 15.02 -27.82
CA ARG A 780 -12.26 14.08 -28.73
C ARG A 780 -10.73 14.13 -28.73
N ARG A 781 -10.13 15.20 -28.22
CA ARG A 781 -8.66 15.35 -28.11
C ARG A 781 -8.10 14.89 -26.77
N THR A 782 -8.94 14.70 -25.75
CA THR A 782 -8.47 14.51 -24.36
C THR A 782 -9.10 13.36 -23.61
N VAL A 783 -10.36 13.02 -23.88
CA VAL A 783 -11.09 11.98 -23.15
C VAL A 783 -10.75 10.60 -23.75
N PRO A 784 -10.43 9.56 -22.95
CA PRO A 784 -10.29 8.20 -23.43
C PRO A 784 -11.63 7.52 -23.72
N ALA A 785 -11.70 6.64 -24.71
CA ALA A 785 -12.91 5.93 -25.13
C ALA A 785 -13.58 5.08 -24.03
N ALA A 786 -12.85 4.69 -22.98
CA ALA A 786 -13.34 3.87 -21.86
C ALA A 786 -14.40 4.55 -20.97
N VAL A 787 -14.43 5.89 -20.91
CA VAL A 787 -15.36 6.64 -20.05
C VAL A 787 -16.80 6.49 -20.54
N PRO A 788 -17.76 5.88 -19.82
CA PRO A 788 -19.07 5.57 -20.39
C PRO A 788 -19.91 6.80 -20.78
N GLY A 789 -19.76 7.94 -20.08
CA GLY A 789 -20.56 9.12 -20.33
C GLY A 789 -19.97 10.45 -19.84
N ILE A 790 -20.41 11.51 -20.50
CA ILE A 790 -20.05 12.90 -20.23
C ILE A 790 -21.35 13.64 -19.92
N VAL A 791 -21.50 14.08 -18.67
CA VAL A 791 -22.72 14.66 -18.10
C VAL A 791 -22.52 16.14 -17.81
N PHE A 792 -22.70 17.00 -18.81
CA PHE A 792 -22.32 18.42 -18.77
C PHE A 792 -22.94 19.20 -17.60
N LEU A 793 -22.17 20.09 -17.00
CA LEU A 793 -22.72 21.15 -16.13
C LEU A 793 -23.32 22.27 -16.99
N SER A 794 -24.39 22.90 -16.52
CA SER A 794 -25.02 24.02 -17.23
C SER A 794 -24.30 25.35 -17.02
N GLY A 795 -23.51 25.50 -15.96
CA GLY A 795 -22.86 26.76 -15.61
C GLY A 795 -23.88 27.88 -15.42
N GLY A 796 -23.64 29.03 -16.06
CA GLY A 796 -24.56 30.18 -16.09
C GLY A 796 -25.58 30.20 -17.25
N GLN A 797 -25.67 29.14 -18.05
CA GLN A 797 -26.60 29.07 -19.18
C GLN A 797 -28.06 29.10 -18.72
N SER A 798 -28.96 29.65 -19.55
CA SER A 798 -30.41 29.51 -19.35
C SER A 798 -30.86 28.06 -19.51
N GLU A 799 -32.06 27.73 -19.02
CA GLU A 799 -32.62 26.38 -19.16
C GLU A 799 -32.69 25.97 -20.63
N GLU A 800 -33.13 26.88 -21.51
CA GLU A 800 -33.24 26.61 -22.94
C GLU A 800 -31.89 26.57 -23.66
N GLN A 801 -30.94 27.46 -23.32
CA GLN A 801 -29.61 27.47 -23.95
C GLN A 801 -28.84 26.18 -23.65
N ALA A 802 -28.91 25.69 -22.41
CA ALA A 802 -28.23 24.46 -22.00
C ALA A 802 -28.76 23.25 -22.79
N THR A 803 -30.07 23.19 -23.03
CA THR A 803 -30.71 22.13 -23.82
C THR A 803 -30.40 22.23 -25.31
N LEU A 804 -30.47 23.44 -25.91
CA LEU A 804 -30.11 23.65 -27.32
C LEU A 804 -28.65 23.29 -27.60
N ASN A 805 -27.74 23.63 -26.68
CA ASN A 805 -26.31 23.28 -26.80
C ASN A 805 -26.08 21.77 -26.69
N LEU A 806 -26.77 21.09 -25.76
CA LEU A 806 -26.69 19.63 -25.61
C LEU A 806 -27.25 18.90 -26.84
N ASP A 807 -28.38 19.37 -27.36
CA ASP A 807 -29.02 18.84 -28.55
C ASP A 807 -28.11 18.99 -29.80
N ALA A 808 -27.52 20.17 -29.99
CA ALA A 808 -26.56 20.40 -31.08
C ALA A 808 -25.33 19.49 -30.99
N MET A 809 -24.83 19.18 -29.79
CA MET A 809 -23.73 18.20 -29.60
C MET A 809 -24.14 16.78 -30.00
N ASN A 810 -25.37 16.38 -29.70
CA ASN A 810 -25.86 15.05 -30.07
C ASN A 810 -26.21 14.94 -31.56
N ARG A 811 -26.72 16.01 -32.20
CA ARG A 811 -26.93 16.08 -33.66
C ARG A 811 -25.65 16.15 -34.50
N LEU A 812 -24.50 16.54 -33.93
CA LEU A 812 -23.25 16.69 -34.68
C LEU A 812 -22.76 15.35 -35.26
N ASP A 813 -22.66 15.23 -36.59
CA ASP A 813 -22.26 13.99 -37.29
C ASP A 813 -20.75 13.75 -37.23
N VAL A 814 -20.28 13.34 -36.05
CA VAL A 814 -18.91 12.94 -35.77
C VAL A 814 -18.91 11.78 -34.76
N LEU A 815 -17.94 10.86 -34.87
CA LEU A 815 -17.74 9.80 -33.87
C LEU A 815 -17.65 10.39 -32.45
N LYS A 816 -18.52 9.92 -31.56
CA LYS A 816 -18.59 10.25 -30.13
C LYS A 816 -18.62 8.91 -29.38
N PRO A 817 -17.49 8.40 -28.84
CA PRO A 817 -17.44 7.07 -28.23
C PRO A 817 -18.03 7.03 -26.79
N TRP A 818 -18.78 8.05 -26.40
CA TRP A 818 -19.37 8.25 -25.07
C TRP A 818 -20.78 8.81 -25.21
N THR A 819 -21.67 8.54 -24.25
CA THR A 819 -22.95 9.26 -24.17
C THR A 819 -22.70 10.72 -23.78
N LEU A 820 -23.27 11.67 -24.53
CA LEU A 820 -23.30 13.09 -24.17
C LEU A 820 -24.65 13.45 -23.54
N SER A 821 -24.65 13.71 -22.24
CA SER A 821 -25.86 13.98 -21.44
C SER A 821 -25.65 15.16 -20.48
N PHE A 822 -26.57 15.38 -19.54
CA PHE A 822 -26.62 16.53 -18.62
C PHE A 822 -26.39 16.12 -17.15
N SER A 823 -25.81 17.03 -16.38
CA SER A 823 -25.85 17.07 -14.91
C SER A 823 -26.20 18.48 -14.46
N PHE A 824 -27.50 18.78 -14.48
CA PHE A 824 -28.03 20.14 -14.41
C PHE A 824 -28.70 20.41 -13.06
N GLY A 825 -28.33 21.54 -12.44
CA GLY A 825 -29.02 22.10 -11.27
C GLY A 825 -29.90 23.26 -11.71
N ARG A 826 -29.30 24.44 -11.87
CA ARG A 826 -29.97 25.67 -12.35
C ARG A 826 -30.83 25.43 -13.61
N ALA A 827 -30.27 24.77 -14.63
CA ALA A 827 -30.96 24.55 -15.92
C ALA A 827 -32.11 23.50 -15.90
N LEU A 828 -32.37 22.86 -14.76
CA LEU A 828 -33.54 21.99 -14.53
C LEU A 828 -34.51 22.54 -13.46
N GLN A 829 -34.05 23.44 -12.59
CA GLN A 829 -34.80 23.88 -11.41
C GLN A 829 -35.31 25.33 -11.47
N ALA A 830 -34.78 26.20 -12.34
CA ALA A 830 -35.02 27.64 -12.24
C ALA A 830 -36.49 28.03 -12.47
N SER A 831 -37.12 27.52 -13.54
CA SER A 831 -38.55 27.77 -13.79
C SER A 831 -39.43 27.04 -12.76
N THR A 832 -39.08 25.81 -12.37
CA THR A 832 -39.78 25.05 -11.32
C THR A 832 -39.84 25.81 -10.00
N LEU A 833 -38.71 26.36 -9.56
CA LEU A 833 -38.58 27.13 -8.33
C LEU A 833 -39.45 28.41 -8.38
N LYS A 834 -39.38 29.16 -9.50
CA LYS A 834 -40.23 30.35 -9.73
C LYS A 834 -41.72 30.01 -9.74
N THR A 835 -42.12 28.92 -10.39
CA THR A 835 -43.51 28.45 -10.44
C THR A 835 -44.02 28.01 -9.07
N TRP A 836 -43.19 27.35 -8.27
CA TRP A 836 -43.54 26.91 -6.92
C TRP A 836 -43.74 28.09 -5.96
N GLY A 837 -42.76 28.98 -5.86
CA GLY A 837 -42.83 30.17 -4.99
C GLY A 837 -43.03 29.85 -3.50
N GLY A 838 -42.65 28.65 -3.04
CA GLY A 838 -42.83 28.19 -1.66
C GLY A 838 -44.26 27.76 -1.28
N LYS A 839 -45.19 27.72 -2.24
CA LYS A 839 -46.63 27.55 -1.98
C LYS A 839 -47.10 26.13 -2.28
N LYS A 840 -47.90 25.55 -1.37
CA LYS A 840 -48.41 24.17 -1.51
C LYS A 840 -49.38 24.04 -2.69
N GLU A 841 -50.21 25.05 -2.91
CA GLU A 841 -51.15 25.13 -4.03
C GLU A 841 -50.46 25.16 -5.42
N ASN A 842 -49.18 25.53 -5.49
CA ASN A 842 -48.42 25.60 -6.74
C ASN A 842 -47.66 24.30 -7.08
N VAL A 843 -47.62 23.31 -6.18
CA VAL A 843 -46.76 22.11 -6.32
C VAL A 843 -47.01 21.40 -7.66
N ALA A 844 -48.26 21.05 -7.98
CA ALA A 844 -48.58 20.33 -9.23
C ALA A 844 -48.10 21.07 -10.49
N LYS A 845 -48.27 22.40 -10.55
CA LYS A 845 -47.84 23.23 -11.67
C LYS A 845 -46.30 23.33 -11.77
N ALA A 846 -45.62 23.35 -10.63
CA ALA A 846 -44.17 23.31 -10.57
C ALA A 846 -43.62 21.93 -11.01
N GLN A 847 -44.28 20.83 -10.64
CA GLN A 847 -43.95 19.48 -11.10
C GLN A 847 -44.14 19.32 -12.62
N GLU A 848 -45.19 19.90 -13.20
CA GLU A 848 -45.40 19.95 -14.66
C GLU A 848 -44.29 20.77 -15.37
N THR A 849 -43.89 21.89 -14.77
CA THR A 849 -42.76 22.71 -15.24
C THR A 849 -41.45 21.90 -15.22
N PHE A 850 -41.21 21.16 -14.14
CA PHE A 850 -40.04 20.29 -13.98
C PHE A 850 -40.02 19.13 -14.99
N LEU A 851 -41.16 18.45 -15.16
CA LEU A 851 -41.36 17.40 -16.17
C LEU A 851 -41.03 17.90 -17.57
N THR A 852 -41.52 19.09 -17.93
CA THR A 852 -41.22 19.73 -19.23
C THR A 852 -39.72 19.90 -19.43
N ARG A 853 -38.99 20.39 -18.42
CA ARG A 853 -37.52 20.54 -18.51
C ARG A 853 -36.77 19.20 -18.50
N CYS A 854 -37.25 18.19 -17.78
CA CYS A 854 -36.66 16.85 -17.80
C CYS A 854 -36.80 16.21 -19.19
N LYS A 855 -38.00 16.27 -19.79
CA LYS A 855 -38.26 15.74 -21.13
C LYS A 855 -37.44 16.47 -22.20
N ALA A 856 -37.42 17.81 -22.19
CA ALA A 856 -36.65 18.59 -23.17
C ALA A 856 -35.15 18.24 -23.15
N ASN A 857 -34.58 18.04 -21.95
CA ASN A 857 -33.19 17.62 -21.82
C ASN A 857 -32.96 16.15 -22.22
N SER A 858 -33.92 15.26 -21.97
CA SER A 858 -33.90 13.88 -22.49
C SER A 858 -33.89 13.85 -24.03
N ASP A 859 -34.80 14.59 -24.68
CA ASP A 859 -34.84 14.71 -26.14
C ASP A 859 -33.53 15.28 -26.70
N ALA A 860 -32.89 16.22 -25.98
CA ALA A 860 -31.58 16.76 -26.33
C ALA A 860 -30.41 15.75 -26.20
N THR A 861 -30.47 14.77 -25.28
CA THR A 861 -29.49 13.66 -25.27
C THR A 861 -29.59 12.79 -26.53
N LEU A 862 -30.74 12.80 -27.20
CA LEU A 862 -31.01 12.01 -28.41
C LEU A 862 -30.83 12.81 -29.71
N GLY A 863 -30.51 14.12 -29.62
CA GLY A 863 -30.45 15.03 -30.77
C GLY A 863 -31.81 15.27 -31.43
N LYS A 864 -32.90 15.21 -30.65
CA LYS A 864 -34.29 15.28 -31.12
C LYS A 864 -35.05 16.50 -30.58
N TYR A 865 -34.40 17.41 -29.87
CA TYR A 865 -35.08 18.56 -29.28
C TYR A 865 -35.35 19.62 -30.35
N SER A 866 -36.62 19.82 -30.69
CA SER A 866 -37.06 20.74 -31.75
C SER A 866 -37.09 22.22 -31.34
N GLY A 867 -36.70 22.56 -30.11
CA GLY A 867 -36.89 23.89 -29.54
C GLY A 867 -38.35 24.18 -29.14
N GLY A 868 -38.54 25.26 -28.38
CA GLY A 868 -39.86 25.86 -28.17
C GLY A 868 -40.70 25.30 -27.02
N SER A 869 -40.18 24.35 -26.22
CA SER A 869 -40.84 23.98 -24.95
C SER A 869 -40.58 24.98 -23.81
N ALA A 870 -39.75 26.00 -24.05
CA ALA A 870 -39.47 27.08 -23.13
C ALA A 870 -40.51 28.21 -23.20
N GLY A 871 -41.23 28.43 -22.10
CA GLY A 871 -41.85 29.72 -21.82
C GLY A 871 -40.79 30.79 -21.51
N GLY A 872 -41.15 32.08 -21.51
CA GLY A 872 -40.19 33.19 -21.38
C GLY A 872 -39.22 33.09 -20.18
N LEU A 873 -39.67 32.51 -19.05
CA LEU A 873 -38.85 32.29 -17.86
C LEU A 873 -37.62 31.38 -18.09
N ALA A 874 -37.75 30.39 -18.98
CA ALA A 874 -36.69 29.40 -19.28
C ALA A 874 -35.59 29.96 -20.20
N SER A 875 -35.83 31.11 -20.82
CA SER A 875 -34.88 31.83 -21.68
C SER A 875 -33.99 32.82 -20.91
N GLU A 876 -34.32 33.13 -19.65
CA GLU A 876 -33.53 34.06 -18.81
C GLU A 876 -32.13 33.52 -18.48
N SER A 877 -31.13 34.40 -18.50
CA SER A 877 -29.75 34.04 -18.10
C SER A 877 -29.69 33.64 -16.63
N LEU A 878 -28.99 32.54 -16.32
CA LEU A 878 -28.80 32.04 -14.95
C LEU A 878 -27.38 32.31 -14.42
N PHE A 879 -26.60 33.13 -15.14
CA PHE A 879 -25.24 33.52 -14.78
C PHE A 879 -25.22 34.42 -13.54
N VAL A 880 -24.21 34.22 -12.70
CA VAL A 880 -23.91 35.04 -11.52
C VAL A 880 -22.39 35.19 -11.48
N LYS A 881 -21.89 36.43 -11.54
CA LYS A 881 -20.45 36.72 -11.55
C LYS A 881 -19.78 36.24 -10.27
N GLY A 882 -18.67 35.52 -10.38
CA GLY A 882 -17.91 35.00 -9.24
C GLY A 882 -18.68 33.99 -8.37
N TYR A 883 -19.55 33.16 -8.96
CA TYR A 883 -20.41 32.23 -8.22
C TYR A 883 -19.63 31.18 -7.40
N LYS A 884 -19.65 31.33 -6.06
CA LYS A 884 -19.18 30.33 -5.09
C LYS A 884 -20.38 29.56 -4.48
N TYR A 885 -20.24 28.23 -4.43
CA TYR A 885 -21.23 27.26 -3.88
C TYR A 885 -21.29 27.26 -2.35
#